data_AF-A0A2B7Y102-F1
#
_entry.id   AF-A0A2B7Y102-F1
#
_cell.length_a   1.000
_cell.length_b   1.000
_cell.length_c   1.000
_cell.angle_alpha   90.00
_cell.angle_beta   90.00
_cell.angle_gamma   90.00
#
_symmetry.space_group_name_H-M   'P 1'
#
loop_
_entity.id
_entity.type
_entity.pdbx_description
1 polymer ?
#
loop_
_entity_poly.entity_id
_entity_poly.type
_entity_poly.pdbx_seq_one_letter_code
_entity_poly.pdbx_strand_id
1 'polypeptide(L)'
;MASYRASLRDRQIASIEKVLNLNHDSPQTSNASTDPSGANGLISHSTPILNEDGDPIWKVLVFDNLGRDVISSVLRVNDLRSWGVTIHLNINSPRYPIPDVPVVYLVEPTAVNIQLITSDLSRGLYSPAYVNFLSSVPRPVLEEFASQIASTGTSDKITQVFDQYLNFIVAEPDLFTLGMGKDTYWKINSANTKDEELDAVVDRIVSGLFSVSVTMGAIPIIRCPKGGAAELIATKLDRKLRDHILNSKDNLFSGGNQRQGVGVPSGRPVLILVDRNVDLVPMLSHSWTYQSLVHDVLKMHLNRITVETPADESNPSKGTTKRSYDLNTSDFFWNRNAGVPFPQVAEDIDAELTRYKEDATDIMKKTGASSIEDLQNDTSASAQHLKAAITLLPELRERKAILDMHMNIATALLKGIKDRQLDNFFQLEENITKQTKTQIMELIVDSERGNNPTDKLRLFIIWFLSTESDLSRAEITRFEEALTQAGCADISSLAYVKTVREVTRMTMMATSSNSTPQQQQPSSDLFRGFSSLSNRLTDRIAAGALGANFDSLISGVKNFLPVNKDLTLTKITESIMDPASASSSAIAKTESYLYFDPRSASARGAIPPSSASRHQQSGSNIPGGLGGGTPGTSASFGQRRQGFNEAIVFTVGGGSMDEYGNLQDWVSRTGGQAPGGSSSGVAGGVGIGIPDTSGGLPKRRVVYGSTELLNAGDFLTEALSRLGQES
;
A
#
# COMPACT_ATOMS: atom_id res chain seq x y z
N MET A 1 29.01 -0.71 -1.92
CA MET A 1 27.85 -0.44 -1.05
C MET A 1 26.72 0.09 -1.90
N ALA A 2 25.59 -0.60 -1.98
CA ALA A 2 24.42 -0.11 -2.71
C ALA A 2 23.83 1.09 -1.95
N SER A 3 23.69 2.24 -2.61
CA SER A 3 22.91 3.36 -2.10
C SER A 3 21.46 2.87 -1.88
N TYR A 4 21.00 2.86 -0.62
CA TYR A 4 19.63 2.53 -0.28
C TYR A 4 18.73 3.61 -0.89
N ARG A 5 17.89 3.26 -1.87
CA ARG A 5 16.89 4.18 -2.42
C ARG A 5 15.75 4.30 -1.42
N ALA A 6 15.47 5.52 -0.97
CA ALA A 6 14.36 5.81 -0.05
C ALA A 6 13.02 5.36 -0.64
N SER A 7 12.25 4.60 0.15
CA SER A 7 10.91 4.11 -0.18
C SER A 7 9.90 5.25 -0.28
N LEU A 8 8.66 4.96 -0.71
CA LEU A 8 7.61 5.98 -0.71
C LEU A 8 7.29 6.42 0.72
N ARG A 9 7.27 5.46 1.66
CA ARG A 9 7.09 5.69 3.09
C ARG A 9 8.15 6.63 3.66
N ASP A 10 9.43 6.38 3.37
CA ASP A 10 10.52 7.22 3.90
C ASP A 10 10.40 8.67 3.42
N ARG A 11 10.00 8.87 2.17
CA ARG A 11 9.79 10.20 1.59
C ARG A 11 8.57 10.91 2.17
N GLN A 12 7.51 10.16 2.45
CA GLN A 12 6.32 10.70 3.13
C GLN A 12 6.66 11.09 4.58
N ILE A 13 7.37 10.23 5.32
CA ILE A 13 7.85 10.53 6.68
C ILE A 13 8.66 11.83 6.67
N ALA A 14 9.66 11.94 5.79
CA ALA A 14 10.49 13.15 5.70
C ALA A 14 9.66 14.43 5.42
N SER A 15 8.59 14.30 4.63
CA SER A 15 7.68 15.42 4.35
C SER A 15 6.82 15.78 5.57
N ILE A 16 6.30 14.80 6.30
CA ILE A 16 5.55 15.02 7.54
C ILE A 16 6.47 15.63 8.62
N GLU A 17 7.69 15.12 8.76
CA GLU A 17 8.68 15.66 9.69
C GLU A 17 9.01 17.12 9.37
N LYS A 18 9.12 17.48 8.08
CA LYS A 18 9.24 18.88 7.65
C LYS A 18 8.04 19.73 8.08
N VAL A 19 6.80 19.23 7.95
CA VAL A 19 5.59 19.92 8.45
C VAL A 19 5.65 20.11 9.96
N LEU A 20 5.99 19.06 10.70
CA LEU A 20 6.12 19.11 12.15
C LEU A 20 7.25 20.04 12.58
N ASN A 21 8.27 20.20 11.74
CA ASN A 21 9.34 21.19 11.89
C ASN A 21 8.99 22.57 11.32
N LEU A 22 7.70 22.94 11.31
CA LEU A 22 7.21 24.25 10.89
C LEU A 22 7.64 24.64 9.47
N ASN A 23 7.83 23.66 8.58
CA ASN A 23 8.32 23.79 7.20
C ASN A 23 9.77 24.27 7.02
N HIS A 24 10.56 24.32 8.11
CA HIS A 24 11.99 24.58 8.00
C HIS A 24 12.76 23.33 7.59
N ASP A 25 13.69 23.50 6.66
CA ASP A 25 14.65 22.45 6.31
C ASP A 25 15.61 22.21 7.50
N SER A 26 15.77 20.94 7.89
CA SER A 26 16.73 20.58 8.95
C SER A 26 18.16 20.94 8.53
N PRO A 27 18.99 21.53 9.41
CA PRO A 27 20.31 22.07 9.05
C PRO A 27 21.38 21.05 8.60
N GLN A 28 21.04 19.78 8.38
CA GLN A 28 21.98 18.74 7.91
C GLN A 28 21.86 18.34 6.43
N THR A 29 20.87 18.83 5.68
CA THR A 29 20.77 18.50 4.25
C THR A 29 21.67 19.34 3.34
N SER A 30 22.34 20.38 3.85
CA SER A 30 23.24 21.25 3.08
C SER A 30 24.71 20.83 3.06
N ASN A 31 25.18 20.00 4.01
CA ASN A 31 26.60 19.67 4.19
C ASN A 31 26.93 18.17 4.06
N ALA A 32 26.26 17.43 3.18
CA ALA A 32 26.70 16.08 2.78
C ALA A 32 27.83 16.13 1.73
N SER A 33 28.85 16.95 1.95
CA SER A 33 30.12 16.92 1.21
C SER A 33 31.27 16.78 2.20
N THR A 34 31.90 15.60 2.12
CA THR A 34 33.24 15.25 2.65
C THR A 34 33.44 15.28 4.16
N ASP A 35 33.16 14.16 4.84
CA ASP A 35 34.03 13.67 5.92
C ASP A 35 33.98 12.11 5.99
N PRO A 36 35.09 11.39 5.71
CA PRO A 36 35.08 9.93 5.53
C PRO A 36 35.39 9.14 6.82
N SER A 37 35.01 9.62 8.01
CA SER A 37 35.42 9.00 9.29
C SER A 37 34.30 8.55 10.24
N GLY A 38 33.03 8.59 9.82
CA GLY A 38 31.89 8.11 10.61
C GLY A 38 31.33 6.76 10.12
N ALA A 39 32.06 5.65 10.35
CA ALA A 39 31.57 4.31 10.06
C ALA A 39 30.57 3.85 11.15
N ASN A 40 29.29 4.19 10.99
CA ASN A 40 28.15 3.42 11.48
C ASN A 40 26.89 3.92 10.78
N GLY A 41 26.22 3.05 10.01
CA GLY A 41 25.04 3.36 9.20
C GLY A 41 23.78 3.62 10.02
N LEU A 42 23.80 4.67 10.86
CA LEU A 42 22.61 5.20 11.50
C LEU A 42 22.00 6.25 10.59
N ILE A 43 20.70 6.11 10.32
CA ILE A 43 19.90 7.10 9.60
C ILE A 43 20.05 8.43 10.34
N SER A 44 20.38 9.49 9.60
CA SER A 44 20.59 10.82 10.17
C SER A 44 19.26 11.35 10.70
N HIS A 45 19.04 11.27 12.01
CA HIS A 45 17.83 11.80 12.65
C HIS A 45 17.84 13.33 12.53
N SER A 46 16.87 13.89 11.81
CA SER A 46 16.60 15.31 11.81
C SER A 46 16.19 15.77 13.21
N THR A 47 16.82 16.83 13.71
CA THR A 47 16.54 17.39 15.03
C THR A 47 15.43 18.44 14.94
N PRO A 48 14.48 18.47 15.89
CA PRO A 48 13.46 19.51 15.94
C PRO A 48 14.09 20.90 16.07
N ILE A 49 13.42 21.93 15.55
CA ILE A 49 13.80 23.32 15.87
C ILE A 49 13.71 23.53 17.38
N LEU A 50 14.78 24.12 17.90
CA LEU A 50 14.91 24.54 19.28
C LEU A 50 14.59 26.03 19.39
N ASN A 51 13.99 26.42 20.51
CA ASN A 51 13.82 27.82 20.91
C ASN A 51 15.18 28.42 21.34
N GLU A 52 15.18 29.70 21.73
CA GLU A 52 16.40 30.41 22.17
C GLU A 52 17.07 29.75 23.39
N ASP A 53 16.31 29.00 24.19
CA ASP A 53 16.77 28.27 25.37
C ASP A 53 17.33 26.86 25.06
N GLY A 54 17.25 26.41 23.80
CA GLY A 54 17.71 25.09 23.37
C GLY A 54 16.69 23.96 23.55
N ASP A 55 15.43 24.28 23.85
CA ASP A 55 14.32 23.33 23.99
C ASP A 55 13.47 23.24 22.71
N PRO A 56 12.89 22.08 22.37
CA PRO A 56 11.96 21.96 21.24
C PRO A 56 10.78 22.93 21.36
N ILE A 57 10.40 23.56 20.24
CA ILE A 57 9.19 24.39 20.20
C ILE A 57 7.96 23.48 20.40
N TRP A 58 7.31 23.62 21.56
CA TRP A 58 6.09 22.88 21.88
C TRP A 58 4.89 23.40 21.07
N LYS A 59 4.13 22.48 20.45
CA LYS A 59 3.02 22.83 19.56
C LYS A 59 1.83 21.88 19.69
N VAL A 60 0.66 22.37 19.33
CA VAL A 60 -0.56 21.58 19.15
C VAL A 60 -0.67 21.14 17.69
N LEU A 61 -0.95 19.86 17.45
CA LEU A 61 -1.25 19.33 16.13
C LEU A 61 -2.77 19.17 15.98
N VAL A 62 -3.35 19.77 14.95
CA VAL A 62 -4.77 19.62 14.62
C VAL A 62 -4.90 18.99 13.24
N PHE A 63 -5.62 17.89 13.14
CA PHE A 63 -5.87 17.22 11.86
C PHE A 63 -7.37 16.97 11.64
N ASP A 64 -7.76 16.69 10.41
CA ASP A 64 -9.04 16.06 10.12
C ASP A 64 -8.88 14.53 10.01
N ASN A 65 -9.89 13.84 9.48
CA ASN A 65 -9.86 12.38 9.41
C ASN A 65 -8.72 11.88 8.50
N LEU A 66 -8.56 12.47 7.30
CA LEU A 66 -7.48 12.08 6.41
C LEU A 66 -6.11 12.44 6.99
N GLY A 67 -5.94 13.64 7.57
CA GLY A 67 -4.68 14.04 8.19
C GLY A 67 -4.26 13.12 9.35
N ARG A 68 -5.23 12.65 10.14
CA ARG A 68 -5.00 11.63 11.17
C ARG A 68 -4.47 10.34 10.55
N ASP A 69 -5.16 9.85 9.53
CA ASP A 69 -4.88 8.55 8.93
C ASP A 69 -3.51 8.57 8.23
N VAL A 70 -3.12 9.70 7.61
CA VAL A 70 -1.78 9.94 7.02
C VAL A 70 -0.67 9.92 8.08
N ILE A 71 -0.87 10.57 9.23
CA ILE A 71 0.16 10.60 10.29
C ILE A 71 0.26 9.26 11.00
N SER A 72 -0.89 8.69 11.39
CA SER A 72 -0.95 7.49 12.23
C SER A 72 -0.44 6.24 11.54
N SER A 73 -0.39 6.21 10.20
CA SER A 73 0.16 5.06 9.46
C SER A 73 1.69 5.00 9.47
N VAL A 74 2.38 6.11 9.78
CA VAL A 74 3.85 6.20 9.68
C VAL A 74 4.57 6.72 10.92
N LEU A 75 3.91 7.48 11.82
CA LEU A 75 4.50 8.02 13.04
C LEU A 75 3.76 7.56 14.30
N ARG A 76 4.51 7.25 15.38
CA ARG A 76 3.97 6.95 16.71
C ARG A 76 3.84 8.23 17.54
N VAL A 77 3.10 8.12 18.65
CA VAL A 77 2.97 9.22 19.63
C VAL A 77 4.33 9.67 20.17
N ASN A 78 5.28 8.74 20.35
CA ASN A 78 6.63 9.08 20.80
C ASN A 78 7.39 9.89 19.75
N ASP A 79 7.20 9.59 18.47
CA ASP A 79 7.82 10.33 17.36
C ASP A 79 7.20 11.73 17.25
N LEU A 80 5.88 11.86 17.39
CA LEU A 80 5.23 13.19 17.47
C LEU A 80 5.78 14.03 18.63
N ARG A 81 6.01 13.41 19.79
CA ARG A 81 6.57 14.09 20.97
C ARG A 81 8.00 14.55 20.74
N SER A 82 8.84 13.75 20.07
CA SER A 82 10.22 14.16 19.74
C SER A 82 10.25 15.36 18.78
N TRP A 83 9.20 15.54 17.98
CA TRP A 83 8.99 16.70 17.11
C TRP A 83 8.30 17.91 17.80
N GLY A 84 8.16 17.88 19.13
CA GLY A 84 7.58 18.96 19.92
C GLY A 84 6.06 19.01 19.93
N VAL A 85 5.37 17.96 19.45
CA VAL A 85 3.90 17.89 19.55
C VAL A 85 3.50 17.44 20.95
N THR A 86 2.87 18.33 21.72
CA THR A 86 2.41 18.02 23.08
C THR A 86 1.03 17.37 23.06
N ILE A 87 0.14 17.88 22.20
CA ILE A 87 -1.26 17.49 22.10
C ILE A 87 -1.62 17.39 20.62
N HIS A 88 -2.36 16.34 20.25
CA HIS A 88 -2.92 16.17 18.92
C HIS A 88 -4.44 15.95 18.99
N LEU A 89 -5.21 16.67 18.18
CA LEU A 89 -6.67 16.71 18.26
C LEU A 89 -7.31 16.68 16.86
N ASN A 90 -8.50 16.11 16.76
CA ASN A 90 -9.29 16.21 15.53
C ASN A 90 -9.97 17.59 15.45
N ILE A 91 -9.95 18.23 14.29
CA ILE A 91 -10.55 19.57 14.07
C ILE A 91 -12.05 19.59 14.36
N ASN A 92 -12.74 18.46 14.14
CA ASN A 92 -14.17 18.29 14.37
C ASN A 92 -14.52 18.05 15.84
N SER A 93 -13.52 17.81 16.69
CA SER A 93 -13.74 17.63 18.14
C SER A 93 -13.82 18.98 18.86
N PRO A 94 -14.55 19.05 19.99
CA PRO A 94 -14.50 20.23 20.85
C PRO A 94 -13.08 20.40 21.41
N ARG A 95 -12.56 21.62 21.31
CA ARG A 95 -11.19 21.98 21.69
C ARG A 95 -11.19 23.20 22.62
N TYR A 96 -10.28 23.18 23.58
CA TYR A 96 -10.13 24.24 24.59
C TYR A 96 -8.96 25.16 24.25
N PRO A 97 -9.04 26.45 24.61
CA PRO A 97 -7.98 27.40 24.35
C PRO A 97 -6.72 27.04 25.13
N ILE A 98 -5.59 27.07 24.42
CA ILE A 98 -4.25 27.03 24.99
C ILE A 98 -3.52 28.25 24.41
N PRO A 99 -3.74 29.45 25.00
CA PRO A 99 -3.11 30.67 24.52
C PRO A 99 -1.59 30.53 24.48
N ASP A 100 -0.95 31.27 23.57
CA ASP A 100 0.50 31.34 23.41
C ASP A 100 1.22 30.04 22.98
N VAL A 101 0.46 28.99 22.66
CA VAL A 101 1.01 27.76 22.07
C VAL A 101 0.76 27.74 20.55
N PRO A 102 1.82 27.55 19.74
CA PRO A 102 1.70 27.36 18.31
C PRO A 102 0.78 26.19 17.94
N VAL A 103 0.02 26.33 16.86
CA VAL A 103 -0.79 25.24 16.28
C VAL A 103 -0.37 24.92 14.86
N VAL A 104 -0.23 23.63 14.57
CA VAL A 104 -0.03 23.09 13.23
C VAL A 104 -1.34 22.45 12.79
N TYR A 105 -2.04 23.07 11.85
CA TYR A 105 -3.18 22.44 11.18
C TYR A 105 -2.66 21.62 10.00
N LEU A 106 -3.03 20.34 9.93
CA LEU A 106 -2.81 19.45 8.79
C LEU A 106 -4.16 18.88 8.33
N VAL A 107 -4.78 19.53 7.35
CA VAL A 107 -6.19 19.26 6.99
C VAL A 107 -6.42 19.27 5.48
N GLU A 108 -7.52 18.69 5.03
CA GLU A 108 -7.99 18.82 3.65
C GLU A 108 -8.47 20.26 3.37
N PRO A 109 -8.29 20.79 2.14
CA PRO A 109 -8.72 22.13 1.76
C PRO A 109 -10.22 22.20 1.49
N THR A 110 -11.04 21.95 2.52
CA THR A 110 -12.51 22.00 2.45
C THR A 110 -13.05 23.29 3.05
N ALA A 111 -14.19 23.76 2.55
CA ALA A 111 -14.87 24.94 3.09
C ALA A 111 -15.17 24.77 4.60
N VAL A 112 -15.54 23.57 5.03
CA VAL A 112 -15.81 23.23 6.44
C VAL A 112 -14.55 23.40 7.28
N ASN A 113 -13.41 22.82 6.87
CA ASN A 113 -12.15 22.95 7.61
C ASN A 113 -11.70 24.42 7.70
N ILE A 114 -11.87 25.20 6.63
CA ILE A 114 -11.52 26.62 6.59
C ILE A 114 -12.36 27.45 7.56
N GLN A 115 -13.67 27.19 7.62
CA GLN A 115 -14.56 27.84 8.58
C GLN A 115 -14.18 27.48 10.03
N LEU A 116 -13.84 26.20 10.28
CA LEU A 116 -13.40 25.75 11.60
C LEU A 116 -12.08 26.41 12.02
N ILE A 117 -11.09 26.49 11.13
CA ILE A 117 -9.83 27.19 11.38
C ILE A 117 -10.10 28.67 11.69
N THR A 118 -10.91 29.35 10.88
CA THR A 118 -11.23 30.77 11.09
C THR A 118 -11.93 30.99 12.44
N SER A 119 -12.87 30.12 12.80
CA SER A 119 -13.52 30.12 14.11
C SER A 119 -12.52 29.95 15.25
N ASP A 120 -11.59 29.00 15.16
CA ASP A 120 -10.56 28.78 16.19
C ASP A 120 -9.69 30.03 16.42
N LEU A 121 -9.27 30.68 15.34
CA LEU A 121 -8.43 31.88 15.39
C LEU A 121 -9.19 33.08 15.95
N SER A 122 -10.46 33.25 15.58
CA SER A 122 -11.33 34.32 16.12
C SER A 122 -11.54 34.17 17.64
N ARG A 123 -11.64 32.93 18.12
CA ARG A 123 -11.77 32.59 19.55
C ARG A 123 -10.44 32.62 20.29
N GLY A 124 -9.32 32.77 19.60
CA GLY A 124 -7.99 32.79 20.19
C GLY A 124 -7.63 31.47 20.85
N LEU A 125 -7.99 30.33 20.24
CA LEU A 125 -7.67 29.03 20.82
C LEU A 125 -6.15 28.78 20.89
N TYR A 126 -5.42 29.21 19.86
CA TYR A 126 -3.99 28.99 19.69
C TYR A 126 -3.35 30.20 19.00
N SER A 127 -2.04 30.40 19.19
CA SER A 127 -1.27 31.42 18.48
C SER A 127 0.24 31.16 18.59
N PRO A 128 1.04 31.29 17.51
CA PRO A 128 0.62 31.53 16.12
C PRO A 128 0.16 30.24 15.39
N ALA A 129 -0.50 30.39 14.25
CA ALA A 129 -1.07 29.29 13.46
C ALA A 129 -0.29 29.00 12.17
N TYR A 130 -0.03 27.72 11.96
CA TYR A 130 0.65 27.13 10.81
C TYR A 130 -0.34 26.25 10.05
N VAL A 131 -0.88 26.76 8.93
CA VAL A 131 -1.92 26.07 8.16
C VAL A 131 -1.28 25.25 7.04
N ASN A 132 -1.46 23.94 7.08
CA ASN A 132 -0.92 23.03 6.08
C ASN A 132 -2.07 22.22 5.47
N PHE A 133 -2.29 22.41 4.17
CA PHE A 133 -3.28 21.66 3.42
C PHE A 133 -2.68 20.38 2.85
N LEU A 134 -3.41 19.27 3.00
CA LEU A 134 -2.98 17.95 2.51
C LEU A 134 -2.85 17.89 0.98
N SER A 135 -3.57 18.73 0.26
CA SER A 135 -3.52 18.84 -1.21
C SER A 135 -3.47 20.31 -1.62
N SER A 136 -3.31 20.56 -2.93
CA SER A 136 -3.29 21.93 -3.43
C SER A 136 -4.66 22.60 -3.28
N VAL A 137 -4.67 23.79 -2.71
CA VAL A 137 -5.89 24.54 -2.43
C VAL A 137 -6.44 25.17 -3.71
N PRO A 138 -7.70 24.91 -4.08
CA PRO A 138 -8.34 25.62 -5.19
C PRO A 138 -8.38 27.13 -4.93
N ARG A 139 -8.08 27.94 -5.95
CA ARG A 139 -8.01 29.40 -5.79
C ARG A 139 -9.28 30.04 -5.19
N PRO A 140 -10.51 29.65 -5.57
CA PRO A 140 -11.72 30.19 -4.94
C PRO A 140 -11.78 29.92 -3.43
N VAL A 141 -11.34 28.74 -3.01
CA VAL A 141 -11.31 28.30 -1.61
C VAL A 141 -10.26 29.09 -0.81
N LEU A 142 -9.10 29.38 -1.42
CA LEU A 142 -8.07 30.22 -0.81
C LEU A 142 -8.51 31.68 -0.66
N GLU A 143 -9.20 32.23 -1.66
CA GLU A 143 -9.75 33.59 -1.62
C GLU A 143 -10.85 33.72 -0.57
N GLU A 144 -11.71 32.70 -0.45
CA GLU A 144 -12.70 32.61 0.62
C GLU A 144 -12.02 32.60 2.00
N PHE A 145 -10.99 31.76 2.19
CA PHE A 145 -10.25 31.70 3.45
C PHE A 145 -9.64 33.06 3.81
N ALA A 146 -8.98 33.72 2.86
CA ALA A 146 -8.40 35.04 3.05
C ALA A 146 -9.46 36.09 3.43
N SER A 147 -10.62 36.07 2.77
CA SER A 147 -11.73 36.96 3.08
C SER A 147 -12.28 36.75 4.49
N GLN A 148 -12.47 35.49 4.91
CA GLN A 148 -12.96 35.17 6.24
C GLN A 148 -11.98 35.64 7.33
N ILE A 149 -10.68 35.37 7.17
CA ILE A 149 -9.62 35.80 8.10
C ILE A 149 -9.50 37.32 8.19
N ALA A 150 -9.62 38.02 7.06
CA ALA A 150 -9.61 39.49 7.05
C ALA A 150 -10.81 40.07 7.81
N SER A 151 -11.98 39.46 7.65
CA SER A 151 -13.22 39.91 8.34
C SER A 151 -13.17 39.72 9.86
N THR A 152 -12.45 38.71 10.35
CA THR A 152 -12.27 38.44 11.79
C THR A 152 -11.11 39.24 12.40
N GLY A 153 -10.31 39.93 11.59
CA GLY A 153 -9.15 40.69 12.06
C GLY A 153 -8.07 39.79 12.69
N THR A 154 -7.92 38.55 12.23
CA THR A 154 -6.98 37.56 12.78
C THR A 154 -5.83 37.21 11.84
N SER A 155 -5.54 38.07 10.86
CA SER A 155 -4.49 37.86 9.87
C SER A 155 -3.09 37.79 10.48
N ASP A 156 -2.86 38.52 11.57
CA ASP A 156 -1.62 38.55 12.35
C ASP A 156 -1.33 37.22 13.08
N LYS A 157 -2.36 36.38 13.30
CA LYS A 157 -2.23 35.08 13.94
C LYS A 157 -1.75 33.98 12.99
N ILE A 158 -1.80 34.19 11.66
CA ILE A 158 -1.38 33.20 10.68
C ILE A 158 0.07 33.47 10.26
N THR A 159 0.96 32.52 10.56
CA THR A 159 2.38 32.62 10.15
C THR A 159 2.59 32.14 8.73
N GLN A 160 1.98 31.01 8.35
CA GLN A 160 2.15 30.44 7.02
C GLN A 160 0.97 29.57 6.59
N VAL A 161 0.81 29.47 5.26
CA VAL A 161 -0.14 28.60 4.57
C VAL A 161 0.61 27.81 3.51
N PHE A 162 0.57 26.48 3.56
CA PHE A 162 1.30 25.59 2.65
C PHE A 162 0.42 24.51 2.03
N ASP A 163 0.68 24.20 0.77
CA ASP A 163 0.21 22.98 0.10
C ASP A 163 1.27 21.88 0.31
N GLN A 164 0.93 20.80 1.02
CA GLN A 164 1.89 19.76 1.40
C GLN A 164 1.93 18.55 0.46
N TYR A 165 0.88 18.33 -0.34
CA TYR A 165 0.80 17.17 -1.25
C TYR A 165 0.94 15.81 -0.55
N LEU A 166 0.25 15.64 0.57
CA LEU A 166 0.23 14.44 1.43
C LEU A 166 -1.14 13.76 1.52
N ASN A 167 -2.06 14.02 0.58
CA ASN A 167 -3.41 13.44 0.55
C ASN A 167 -3.45 11.97 0.07
N PHE A 168 -2.58 11.12 0.64
CA PHE A 168 -2.53 9.67 0.45
C PHE A 168 -1.88 9.03 1.68
N ILE A 169 -2.24 7.78 1.98
CA ILE A 169 -1.77 7.04 3.16
C ILE A 169 -0.80 5.95 2.70
N VAL A 170 0.34 5.82 3.37
CA VAL A 170 1.31 4.75 3.09
C VAL A 170 1.21 3.68 4.18
N ALA A 171 0.89 2.45 3.77
CA ALA A 171 0.73 1.30 4.66
C ALA A 171 2.01 0.47 4.77
N GLU A 172 2.64 0.17 3.63
CA GLU A 172 3.91 -0.55 3.52
C GLU A 172 4.92 0.33 2.75
N PRO A 173 6.25 0.04 2.76
CA PRO A 173 7.27 0.91 2.16
C PRO A 173 6.93 1.46 0.78
N ASP A 174 6.38 0.62 -0.09
CA ASP A 174 5.99 0.93 -1.46
C ASP A 174 4.51 0.60 -1.74
N LEU A 175 3.64 0.71 -0.72
CA LEU A 175 2.18 0.53 -0.81
C LEU A 175 1.43 1.78 -0.32
N PHE A 176 0.54 2.33 -1.14
CA PHE A 176 -0.29 3.47 -0.74
C PHE A 176 -1.78 3.30 -1.08
N THR A 177 -2.63 4.00 -0.33
CA THR A 177 -4.06 4.18 -0.60
C THR A 177 -4.41 5.66 -0.64
N LEU A 178 -5.41 6.04 -1.43
CA LEU A 178 -5.94 7.41 -1.41
C LEU A 178 -6.97 7.65 -0.29
N GLY A 179 -7.33 6.61 0.47
CA GLY A 179 -8.28 6.71 1.57
C GLY A 179 -9.63 7.26 1.12
N MET A 180 -10.14 6.77 -0.01
CA MET A 180 -11.38 7.27 -0.63
C MET A 180 -12.64 6.57 -0.12
N GLY A 181 -12.48 5.55 0.74
CA GLY A 181 -13.58 4.79 1.29
C GLY A 181 -13.96 3.58 0.44
N LYS A 182 -14.65 2.64 1.10
CA LYS A 182 -14.94 1.29 0.61
C LYS A 182 -15.94 1.25 -0.56
N ASP A 183 -16.72 2.32 -0.73
CA ASP A 183 -17.74 2.43 -1.77
C ASP A 183 -17.23 3.02 -3.09
N THR A 184 -15.92 3.31 -3.21
CA THR A 184 -15.37 3.95 -4.42
C THR A 184 -15.62 3.14 -5.69
N TYR A 185 -15.49 1.81 -5.63
CA TYR A 185 -15.80 0.94 -6.78
C TYR A 185 -17.28 1.04 -7.21
N TRP A 186 -18.19 1.08 -6.22
CA TRP A 186 -19.61 1.27 -6.46
C TRP A 186 -19.87 2.63 -7.12
N LYS A 187 -19.32 3.73 -6.56
CA LYS A 187 -19.47 5.08 -7.13
C LYS A 187 -19.05 5.16 -8.60
N ILE A 188 -17.95 4.51 -8.97
CA ILE A 188 -17.42 4.57 -10.34
C ILE A 188 -18.26 3.75 -11.34
N ASN A 189 -18.88 2.66 -10.90
CA ASN A 189 -19.59 1.72 -11.79
C ASN A 189 -21.12 1.81 -11.70
N SER A 190 -21.68 2.48 -10.69
CA SER A 190 -23.12 2.61 -10.47
C SER A 190 -23.74 3.56 -11.48
N ALA A 191 -24.89 3.17 -12.04
CA ALA A 191 -25.71 4.05 -12.87
C ALA A 191 -26.43 5.16 -12.06
N ASN A 192 -26.45 5.03 -10.73
CA ASN A 192 -27.09 5.99 -9.83
C ASN A 192 -26.14 7.13 -9.41
N THR A 193 -24.83 6.99 -9.65
CA THR A 193 -23.86 8.04 -9.35
C THR A 193 -24.07 9.21 -10.28
N LYS A 194 -24.22 10.40 -9.70
CA LYS A 194 -24.35 11.64 -10.48
C LYS A 194 -23.02 12.02 -11.12
N ASP A 195 -23.07 12.63 -12.30
CA ASP A 195 -21.87 13.10 -13.02
C ASP A 195 -20.97 14.00 -12.14
N GLU A 196 -21.57 14.90 -11.35
CA GLU A 196 -20.82 15.78 -10.42
C GLU A 196 -20.07 15.00 -9.33
N GLU A 197 -20.66 13.91 -8.82
CA GLU A 197 -20.03 13.06 -7.80
C GLU A 197 -18.91 12.22 -8.43
N LEU A 198 -19.14 11.69 -9.64
CA LEU A 198 -18.13 10.96 -10.39
C LEU A 198 -16.94 11.84 -10.73
N ASP A 199 -17.18 13.08 -11.16
CA ASP A 199 -16.12 14.06 -11.42
C ASP A 199 -15.33 14.38 -10.15
N ALA A 200 -15.99 14.54 -9.00
CA ALA A 200 -15.32 14.75 -7.72
C ALA A 200 -14.45 13.55 -7.29
N VAL A 201 -14.93 12.31 -7.51
CA VAL A 201 -14.15 11.08 -7.30
C VAL A 201 -12.90 11.07 -8.19
N VAL A 202 -13.07 11.35 -9.48
CA VAL A 202 -11.96 11.39 -10.45
C VAL A 202 -10.94 12.47 -10.08
N ASP A 203 -11.40 13.67 -9.72
CA ASP A 203 -10.53 14.78 -9.34
C ASP A 203 -9.75 14.50 -8.05
N ARG A 204 -10.37 13.79 -7.09
CA ARG A 204 -9.69 13.29 -5.89
C ARG A 204 -8.58 12.29 -6.23
N ILE A 205 -8.83 11.36 -7.17
CA ILE A 205 -7.81 10.42 -7.64
C ILE A 205 -6.64 11.15 -8.31
N VAL A 206 -6.95 12.07 -9.23
CA VAL A 206 -5.94 12.88 -9.93
C VAL A 206 -5.12 13.70 -8.93
N SER A 207 -5.75 14.27 -7.91
CA SER A 207 -5.04 14.99 -6.85
C SER A 207 -4.11 14.08 -6.05
N GLY A 208 -4.56 12.89 -5.63
CA GLY A 208 -3.74 11.92 -4.92
C GLY A 208 -2.53 11.44 -5.73
N LEU A 209 -2.74 11.07 -7.00
CA LEU A 209 -1.65 10.63 -7.89
C LEU A 209 -0.65 11.75 -8.21
N PHE A 210 -1.12 12.99 -8.32
CA PHE A 210 -0.24 14.15 -8.43
C PHE A 210 0.65 14.28 -7.17
N SER A 211 0.07 14.17 -5.99
CA SER A 211 0.78 14.23 -4.71
C SER A 211 1.79 13.10 -4.52
N VAL A 212 1.47 11.88 -4.93
CA VAL A 212 2.43 10.77 -4.98
C VAL A 212 3.59 11.09 -5.93
N SER A 213 3.30 11.66 -7.10
CA SER A 213 4.34 12.06 -8.06
C SER A 213 5.26 13.15 -7.47
N VAL A 214 4.70 14.14 -6.76
CA VAL A 214 5.45 15.19 -6.05
C VAL A 214 6.34 14.57 -4.96
N THR A 215 5.79 13.66 -4.15
CA THR A 215 6.55 12.97 -3.09
C THR A 215 7.68 12.09 -3.65
N MET A 216 7.44 11.44 -4.80
CA MET A 216 8.48 10.71 -5.53
C MET A 216 9.50 11.63 -6.23
N GLY A 217 9.22 12.93 -6.35
CA GLY A 217 10.09 13.89 -7.03
C GLY A 217 10.29 13.60 -8.51
N ALA A 218 9.37 12.85 -9.13
CA ALA A 218 9.50 12.38 -10.50
C ALA A 218 8.19 12.49 -11.27
N ILE A 219 8.28 12.89 -12.54
CA ILE A 219 7.13 13.00 -13.44
C ILE A 219 7.04 11.71 -14.26
N PRO A 220 6.02 10.86 -14.03
CA PRO A 220 5.92 9.59 -14.72
C PRO A 220 5.55 9.75 -16.19
N ILE A 221 5.79 8.69 -16.97
CA ILE A 221 5.08 8.42 -18.22
C ILE A 221 3.79 7.69 -17.86
N ILE A 222 2.63 8.08 -18.38
CA ILE A 222 1.35 7.47 -18.01
C ILE A 222 0.93 6.45 -19.07
N ARG A 223 0.56 5.24 -18.62
CA ARG A 223 0.00 4.15 -19.42
C ARG A 223 -1.32 3.71 -18.81
N CYS A 224 -2.37 3.59 -19.61
CA CYS A 224 -3.69 3.14 -19.16
C CYS A 224 -4.43 2.40 -20.29
N PRO A 225 -5.42 1.55 -19.97
CA PRO A 225 -6.33 1.02 -20.98
C PRO A 225 -7.16 2.16 -21.63
N LYS A 226 -7.83 1.83 -22.73
CA LYS A 226 -8.81 2.71 -23.38
C LYS A 226 -10.19 2.50 -22.78
N GLY A 227 -10.96 3.56 -22.71
CA GLY A 227 -12.26 3.62 -22.05
C GLY A 227 -12.12 3.59 -20.52
N GLY A 228 -13.27 3.69 -19.85
CA GLY A 228 -13.36 3.58 -18.40
C GLY A 228 -12.80 4.78 -17.64
N ALA A 229 -12.66 4.60 -16.32
CA ALA A 229 -12.20 5.65 -15.42
C ALA A 229 -10.69 5.89 -15.57
N ALA A 230 -9.90 4.85 -15.84
CA ALA A 230 -8.45 4.95 -16.01
C ALA A 230 -8.05 5.94 -17.11
N GLU A 231 -8.72 5.98 -18.26
CA GLU A 231 -8.44 6.95 -19.34
C GLU A 231 -8.76 8.39 -18.92
N LEU A 232 -9.90 8.60 -18.25
CA LEU A 232 -10.31 9.94 -17.80
C LEU A 232 -9.33 10.48 -16.76
N ILE A 233 -8.93 9.65 -15.80
CA ILE A 233 -7.92 9.97 -14.78
C ILE A 233 -6.57 10.26 -15.44
N ALA A 234 -6.12 9.41 -16.37
CA ALA A 234 -4.85 9.59 -17.09
C ALA A 234 -4.80 10.92 -17.82
N THR A 235 -5.89 11.29 -18.52
CA THR A 235 -6.00 12.52 -19.29
C THR A 235 -5.98 13.76 -18.39
N LYS A 236 -6.77 13.77 -17.31
CA LYS A 236 -6.79 14.86 -16.33
C LYS A 236 -5.44 15.00 -15.60
N LEU A 237 -4.79 13.88 -15.25
CA LEU A 237 -3.48 13.87 -14.60
C LEU A 237 -2.36 14.36 -15.54
N ASP A 238 -2.34 13.91 -16.80
CA ASP A 238 -1.41 14.40 -17.82
C ASP A 238 -1.52 15.91 -17.97
N ARG A 239 -2.75 16.44 -18.08
CA ARG A 239 -3.01 17.88 -18.12
C ARG A 239 -2.49 18.59 -16.86
N LYS A 240 -2.81 18.10 -15.66
CA LYS A 240 -2.36 18.70 -14.39
C LYS A 240 -0.83 18.72 -14.29
N LEU A 241 -0.16 17.65 -14.70
CA LEU A 241 1.31 17.58 -14.72
C LEU A 241 1.92 18.53 -15.75
N ARG A 242 1.34 18.63 -16.96
CA ARG A 242 1.77 19.58 -18.00
C ARG A 242 1.62 21.02 -17.55
N ASP A 243 0.45 21.36 -17.04
CA ASP A 243 0.16 22.71 -16.56
C ASP A 243 1.14 23.11 -15.45
N HIS A 244 1.46 22.19 -14.55
CA HIS A 244 2.50 22.41 -13.54
C HIS A 244 3.90 22.60 -14.15
N ILE A 245 4.30 21.80 -15.14
CA ILE A 245 5.61 21.96 -15.81
C ILE A 245 5.73 23.31 -16.51
N LEU A 246 4.64 23.78 -17.15
CA LEU A 246 4.65 24.97 -18.00
C LEU A 246 4.45 26.27 -17.22
N ASN A 247 3.63 26.25 -16.17
CA ASN A 247 3.14 27.47 -15.52
C ASN A 247 3.67 27.67 -14.09
N SER A 248 4.25 26.65 -13.44
CA SER A 248 4.80 26.81 -12.09
C SER A 248 6.17 27.49 -12.12
N LYS A 249 6.32 28.58 -11.35
CA LYS A 249 7.61 29.25 -11.14
C LYS A 249 8.58 28.36 -10.36
N ASP A 250 8.05 27.64 -9.37
CA ASP A 250 8.78 26.65 -8.59
C ASP A 250 8.41 25.26 -9.08
N ASN A 251 9.34 24.60 -9.76
CA ASN A 251 9.11 23.25 -10.22
C ASN A 251 9.31 22.26 -9.06
N LEU A 252 8.20 21.80 -8.48
CA LEU A 252 8.13 20.76 -7.45
C LEU A 252 8.91 19.48 -7.80
N PHE A 253 9.19 19.23 -9.09
CA PHE A 253 9.92 18.06 -9.57
C PHE A 253 11.41 18.30 -9.85
N SER A 254 11.94 19.51 -9.58
CA SER A 254 13.37 19.84 -9.82
C SER A 254 14.28 19.51 -8.63
N GLY A 255 13.73 19.36 -7.42
CA GLY A 255 14.52 19.19 -6.19
C GLY A 255 15.22 17.83 -6.04
N GLY A 256 14.85 16.83 -6.84
CA GLY A 256 15.23 15.45 -6.57
C GLY A 256 16.58 14.97 -7.10
N ASN A 257 17.13 15.53 -8.20
CA ASN A 257 18.25 14.85 -8.88
C ASN A 257 19.14 15.67 -9.83
N GLN A 258 19.07 17.00 -9.87
CA GLN A 258 19.99 17.78 -10.72
C GLN A 258 21.42 17.93 -10.14
N ARG A 259 21.68 17.45 -8.92
CA ARG A 259 23.01 17.48 -8.29
C ARG A 259 23.82 16.18 -8.43
N GLN A 260 23.28 15.14 -9.08
CA GLN A 260 24.11 14.00 -9.50
C GLN A 260 24.71 14.31 -10.87
N GLY A 261 26.03 14.22 -10.95
CA GLY A 261 26.84 14.68 -12.07
C GLY A 261 26.39 14.16 -13.45
N VAL A 262 26.85 14.89 -14.47
CA VAL A 262 26.77 14.55 -15.89
C VAL A 262 27.17 13.07 -16.09
N GLY A 263 26.21 12.16 -16.28
CA GLY A 263 26.56 10.77 -16.59
C GLY A 263 25.49 9.69 -16.50
N VAL A 264 24.44 9.80 -15.68
CA VAL A 264 23.39 8.76 -15.61
C VAL A 264 22.00 9.39 -15.62
N PRO A 265 21.20 9.23 -16.69
CA PRO A 265 19.78 9.59 -16.64
C PRO A 265 19.10 8.67 -15.62
N SER A 266 18.65 9.19 -14.47
CA SER A 266 17.70 8.46 -13.64
C SER A 266 16.46 8.20 -14.50
N GLY A 267 16.20 6.93 -14.85
CA GLY A 267 15.08 6.58 -15.71
C GLY A 267 13.77 7.10 -15.11
N ARG A 268 12.93 7.74 -15.93
CA ARG A 268 11.61 8.21 -15.50
C ARG A 268 10.74 7.01 -15.11
N PRO A 269 9.97 7.09 -14.02
CA PRO A 269 9.03 6.03 -13.69
C PRO A 269 7.89 5.98 -14.71
N VAL A 270 7.25 4.82 -14.83
CA VAL A 270 5.97 4.66 -15.55
C VAL A 270 4.82 4.59 -14.53
N LEU A 271 3.77 5.36 -14.73
CA LEU A 271 2.50 5.22 -14.02
C LEU A 271 1.58 4.34 -14.85
N ILE A 272 1.22 3.18 -14.32
CA ILE A 272 0.32 2.21 -14.94
C ILE A 272 -1.02 2.32 -14.22
N LEU A 273 -2.02 2.88 -14.89
CA LEU A 273 -3.40 2.95 -14.40
C LEU A 273 -4.20 1.78 -14.92
N VAL A 274 -4.93 1.12 -14.03
CA VAL A 274 -5.76 -0.05 -14.36
C VAL A 274 -7.11 0.08 -13.65
N ASP A 275 -8.21 -0.15 -14.37
CA ASP A 275 -9.54 -0.24 -13.76
C ASP A 275 -9.71 -1.61 -13.08
N ARG A 276 -10.36 -1.64 -11.91
CA ARG A 276 -10.51 -2.88 -11.15
C ARG A 276 -11.24 -3.98 -11.92
N ASN A 277 -12.14 -3.64 -12.84
CA ASN A 277 -12.88 -4.57 -13.71
C ASN A 277 -11.97 -5.47 -14.57
N VAL A 278 -10.68 -5.14 -14.69
CA VAL A 278 -9.69 -5.99 -15.39
C VAL A 278 -9.51 -7.34 -14.68
N ASP A 279 -9.58 -7.36 -13.36
CA ASP A 279 -9.45 -8.60 -12.58
C ASP A 279 -10.07 -8.41 -11.18
N LEU A 280 -11.17 -9.13 -10.90
CA LEU A 280 -11.81 -9.12 -9.59
C LEU A 280 -11.31 -10.24 -8.67
N VAL A 281 -10.62 -11.25 -9.21
CA VAL A 281 -10.22 -12.44 -8.44
C VAL A 281 -9.34 -12.08 -7.24
N PRO A 282 -8.29 -11.23 -7.36
CA PRO A 282 -7.44 -10.87 -6.21
C PRO A 282 -8.14 -10.14 -5.07
N MET A 283 -9.35 -9.63 -5.28
CA MET A 283 -10.16 -9.01 -4.21
C MET A 283 -10.91 -10.06 -3.37
N LEU A 284 -11.06 -11.26 -3.91
CA LEU A 284 -11.88 -12.34 -3.35
C LEU A 284 -11.05 -13.55 -2.96
N SER A 285 -9.85 -13.73 -3.53
CA SER A 285 -8.99 -14.88 -3.26
C SER A 285 -8.66 -15.05 -1.79
N HIS A 286 -8.54 -16.30 -1.36
CA HIS A 286 -7.90 -16.65 -0.11
C HIS A 286 -6.39 -16.65 -0.32
N SER A 287 -5.66 -16.10 0.65
CA SER A 287 -4.21 -15.97 0.56
C SER A 287 -3.52 -16.71 1.70
N TRP A 288 -2.26 -17.05 1.48
CA TRP A 288 -1.44 -17.77 2.45
C TRP A 288 -0.25 -16.97 2.98
N THR A 289 -0.11 -15.71 2.56
CA THR A 289 0.92 -14.81 3.10
C THR A 289 0.49 -14.21 4.43
N TYR A 290 1.45 -13.87 5.27
CA TYR A 290 1.16 -13.35 6.60
C TYR A 290 0.35 -12.05 6.56
N GLN A 291 0.74 -11.08 5.73
CA GLN A 291 0.05 -9.80 5.60
C GLN A 291 -1.38 -9.94 5.08
N SER A 292 -1.61 -10.81 4.10
CA SER A 292 -2.95 -11.00 3.53
C SER A 292 -3.87 -11.72 4.50
N LEU A 293 -3.36 -12.71 5.24
CA LEU A 293 -4.11 -13.39 6.31
C LEU A 293 -4.46 -12.44 7.45
N VAL A 294 -3.53 -11.58 7.89
CA VAL A 294 -3.80 -10.54 8.89
C VAL A 294 -4.87 -9.56 8.39
N HIS A 295 -4.82 -9.16 7.12
CA HIS A 295 -5.80 -8.26 6.53
C HIS A 295 -7.20 -8.88 6.39
N ASP A 296 -7.32 -10.12 5.91
CA ASP A 296 -8.59 -10.84 5.73
C ASP A 296 -9.18 -11.29 7.09
N VAL A 297 -8.41 -12.03 7.88
CA VAL A 297 -8.91 -12.69 9.09
C VAL A 297 -9.07 -11.72 10.26
N LEU A 298 -8.10 -10.80 10.45
CA LEU A 298 -8.07 -9.89 11.60
C LEU A 298 -8.54 -8.47 11.26
N LYS A 299 -9.01 -8.24 10.02
CA LYS A 299 -9.57 -6.97 9.54
C LYS A 299 -8.65 -5.79 9.79
N MET A 300 -7.38 -5.94 9.39
CA MET A 300 -6.37 -4.88 9.55
C MET A 300 -6.80 -3.60 8.84
N HIS A 301 -6.64 -2.47 9.53
CA HIS A 301 -6.92 -1.14 8.99
C HIS A 301 -5.90 -0.14 9.54
N LEU A 302 -5.24 0.61 8.65
CA LEU A 302 -4.15 1.55 9.01
C LEU A 302 -3.08 0.90 9.89
N ASN A 303 -2.62 -0.29 9.50
CA ASN A 303 -1.62 -1.08 10.23
C ASN A 303 -1.99 -1.41 11.69
N ARG A 304 -3.28 -1.31 12.03
CA ARG A 304 -3.81 -1.67 13.33
C ARG A 304 -4.74 -2.85 13.20
N ILE A 305 -4.62 -3.76 14.17
CA ILE A 305 -5.48 -4.95 14.29
C ILE A 305 -6.06 -5.02 15.68
N THR A 306 -7.21 -5.69 15.80
CA THR A 306 -7.81 -6.00 17.10
C THR A 306 -8.02 -7.50 17.20
N VAL A 307 -7.35 -8.12 18.17
CA VAL A 307 -7.41 -9.55 18.42
C VAL A 307 -8.27 -9.79 19.66
N GLU A 308 -9.20 -10.73 19.55
CA GLU A 308 -10.01 -11.18 20.67
C GLU A 308 -9.37 -12.42 21.30
N THR A 309 -8.86 -12.26 22.52
CA THR A 309 -8.29 -13.35 23.32
C THR A 309 -9.27 -13.77 24.42
N PRO A 310 -9.37 -15.06 24.80
CA PRO A 310 -10.12 -15.46 25.98
C PRO A 310 -9.68 -14.65 27.21
N ALA A 311 -10.62 -14.17 28.02
CA ALA A 311 -10.29 -13.41 29.24
C ALA A 311 -9.54 -14.27 30.27
N ASP A 312 -9.76 -15.58 30.23
CA ASP A 312 -9.14 -16.58 31.08
C ASP A 312 -9.02 -17.88 30.26
N GLU A 313 -7.79 -18.33 29.97
CA GLU A 313 -7.55 -19.57 29.21
C GLU A 313 -8.12 -20.80 29.92
N SER A 314 -8.28 -20.74 31.25
CA SER A 314 -8.81 -21.84 32.06
C SER A 314 -10.34 -21.85 32.16
N ASN A 315 -11.01 -20.73 31.84
CA ASN A 315 -12.47 -20.63 31.94
C ASN A 315 -13.09 -19.74 30.84
N PRO A 316 -13.46 -20.33 29.68
CA PRO A 316 -14.04 -19.63 28.53
C PRO A 316 -15.35 -18.86 28.82
N SER A 317 -16.01 -19.16 29.94
CA SER A 317 -17.26 -18.50 30.34
C SER A 317 -17.10 -17.06 30.86
N LYS A 318 -15.86 -16.61 31.13
CA LYS A 318 -15.55 -15.23 31.55
C LYS A 318 -15.51 -14.21 30.40
N GLY A 319 -15.79 -14.62 29.18
CA GLY A 319 -15.84 -13.75 28.00
C GLY A 319 -14.48 -13.54 27.31
N THR A 320 -14.44 -12.60 26.36
CA THR A 320 -13.24 -12.28 25.57
C THR A 320 -12.70 -10.90 25.93
N THR A 321 -11.39 -10.75 25.92
CA THR A 321 -10.68 -9.47 26.01
C THR A 321 -10.23 -9.06 24.61
N LYS A 322 -10.48 -7.80 24.23
CA LYS A 322 -10.01 -7.25 22.97
C LYS A 322 -8.68 -6.55 23.20
N ARG A 323 -7.63 -7.01 22.51
CA ARG A 323 -6.31 -6.34 22.49
C ARG A 323 -6.09 -5.75 21.10
N SER A 324 -5.73 -4.47 21.06
CA SER A 324 -5.28 -3.84 19.82
C SER A 324 -3.76 -3.92 19.71
N TYR A 325 -3.27 -4.20 18.50
CA TYR A 325 -1.85 -4.20 18.16
C TYR A 325 -1.60 -3.27 16.98
N ASP A 326 -0.48 -2.56 17.01
CA ASP A 326 -0.05 -1.63 15.97
C ASP A 326 1.22 -2.18 15.27
N LEU A 327 1.08 -2.55 14.00
CA LEU A 327 2.12 -3.09 13.13
C LEU A 327 2.94 -1.94 12.56
N ASN A 328 3.98 -1.55 13.28
CA ASN A 328 4.68 -0.29 13.02
C ASN A 328 5.89 -0.44 12.09
N THR A 329 6.42 0.69 11.63
CA THR A 329 7.60 0.73 10.75
C THR A 329 8.89 0.26 11.43
N SER A 330 8.99 0.39 12.75
CA SER A 330 10.11 -0.11 13.57
C SER A 330 10.02 -1.60 13.91
N ASP A 331 8.94 -2.27 13.50
CA ASP A 331 8.72 -3.68 13.77
C ASP A 331 9.64 -4.55 12.89
N PHE A 332 10.75 -4.99 13.47
CA PHE A 332 11.73 -5.80 12.74
C PHE A 332 11.15 -7.14 12.24
N PHE A 333 10.15 -7.69 12.95
CA PHE A 333 9.58 -8.98 12.63
C PHE A 333 8.55 -8.84 11.50
N TRP A 334 7.65 -7.86 11.58
CA TRP A 334 6.70 -7.56 10.51
C TRP A 334 7.42 -7.23 9.20
N ASN A 335 8.40 -6.31 9.22
CA ASN A 335 9.14 -5.90 8.03
C ASN A 335 9.83 -7.06 7.30
N ARG A 336 10.22 -8.12 8.03
CA ARG A 336 10.85 -9.31 7.45
C ARG A 336 9.83 -10.33 6.93
N ASN A 337 8.70 -10.49 7.62
CA ASN A 337 7.82 -11.65 7.45
C ASN A 337 6.45 -11.31 6.82
N ALA A 338 6.11 -10.04 6.60
CA ALA A 338 4.79 -9.63 6.07
C ALA A 338 4.42 -10.35 4.75
N GLY A 339 5.32 -10.38 3.76
CA GLY A 339 5.09 -11.04 2.47
C GLY A 339 5.34 -12.56 2.47
N VAL A 340 5.77 -13.13 3.59
CA VAL A 340 6.21 -14.54 3.67
C VAL A 340 5.01 -15.47 3.92
N PRO A 341 5.00 -16.70 3.37
CA PRO A 341 3.95 -17.68 3.68
C PRO A 341 3.84 -17.96 5.19
N PHE A 342 2.61 -18.07 5.68
CA PHE A 342 2.32 -18.25 7.12
C PHE A 342 3.08 -19.41 7.81
N PRO A 343 3.29 -20.59 7.19
CA PRO A 343 4.06 -21.66 7.82
C PRO A 343 5.51 -21.25 8.13
N GLN A 344 6.14 -20.49 7.23
CA GLN A 344 7.50 -19.99 7.45
C GLN A 344 7.52 -18.93 8.56
N VAL A 345 6.47 -18.12 8.68
CA VAL A 345 6.35 -17.15 9.79
C VAL A 345 6.36 -17.84 11.14
N ALA A 346 5.68 -18.98 11.28
CA ALA A 346 5.73 -19.75 12.52
C ALA A 346 7.14 -20.28 12.85
N GLU A 347 7.86 -20.79 11.84
CA GLU A 347 9.27 -21.20 11.99
C GLU A 347 10.16 -20.00 12.40
N ASP A 348 9.93 -18.84 11.79
CA ASP A 348 10.70 -17.62 12.06
C ASP A 348 10.41 -17.02 13.45
N ILE A 349 9.18 -17.13 13.97
CA ILE A 349 8.85 -16.75 15.36
C ILE A 349 9.64 -17.61 16.33
N ASP A 350 9.64 -18.94 16.15
CA ASP A 350 10.35 -19.87 17.06
C ASP A 350 11.86 -19.64 17.02
N ALA A 351 12.41 -19.40 15.82
CA ALA A 351 13.82 -19.05 15.64
C ALA A 351 14.19 -17.75 16.38
N GLU A 352 13.38 -16.70 16.28
CA GLU A 352 13.62 -15.43 16.99
C GLU A 352 13.41 -15.54 18.50
N LEU A 353 12.44 -16.31 18.97
CA LEU A 353 12.25 -16.59 20.41
C LEU A 353 13.43 -17.37 20.99
N THR A 354 14.00 -18.30 20.23
CA THR A 354 15.21 -19.05 20.63
C THR A 354 16.40 -18.10 20.73
N ARG A 355 16.63 -17.26 19.72
CA ARG A 355 17.69 -16.24 19.74
C ARG A 355 17.53 -15.27 20.92
N TYR A 356 16.31 -14.81 21.17
CA TYR A 356 16.01 -13.97 22.33
C TYR A 356 16.40 -14.65 23.66
N LYS A 357 16.08 -15.94 23.84
CA LYS A 357 16.44 -16.69 25.06
C LYS A 357 17.95 -16.84 25.22
N GLU A 358 18.68 -17.06 24.13
CA GLU A 358 20.14 -17.12 24.11
C GLU A 358 20.74 -15.76 24.49
N ASP A 359 20.30 -14.67 23.84
CA ASP A 359 20.74 -13.30 24.11
C ASP A 359 20.46 -12.89 25.57
N ALA A 360 19.27 -13.21 26.09
CA ALA A 360 18.90 -12.97 27.48
C ALA A 360 19.81 -13.72 28.46
N THR A 361 20.10 -14.99 28.15
CA THR A 361 21.00 -15.83 28.98
C THR A 361 22.42 -15.29 29.00
N ASP A 362 22.92 -14.84 27.85
CA ASP A 362 24.27 -14.29 27.76
C ASP A 362 24.39 -12.92 28.43
N ILE A 363 23.32 -12.11 28.42
CA ILE A 363 23.26 -10.87 29.20
C ILE A 363 23.25 -11.19 30.70
N MET A 364 22.44 -12.15 31.16
CA MET A 364 22.43 -12.59 32.57
C MET A 364 23.82 -13.08 33.02
N LYS A 365 24.54 -13.84 32.20
CA LYS A 365 25.93 -14.25 32.49
C LYS A 365 26.89 -13.05 32.57
N LYS A 366 26.75 -12.07 31.68
CA LYS A 366 27.61 -10.87 31.64
C LYS A 366 27.33 -9.89 32.76
N THR A 367 26.13 -9.86 33.32
CA THR A 367 25.75 -8.97 34.43
C THR A 367 25.84 -9.65 35.80
N GLY A 368 25.97 -10.98 35.84
CA GLY A 368 26.12 -11.76 37.07
C GLY A 368 24.80 -11.95 37.85
N ALA A 369 23.65 -11.68 37.24
CA ALA A 369 22.34 -11.78 37.89
C ALA A 369 21.63 -13.11 37.60
N SER A 370 20.85 -13.56 38.58
CA SER A 370 20.02 -14.77 38.52
C SER A 370 18.77 -14.63 37.66
N SER A 371 18.23 -13.42 37.52
CA SER A 371 17.04 -13.14 36.73
C SER A 371 17.05 -11.71 36.16
N ILE A 372 16.27 -11.50 35.09
CA ILE A 372 16.03 -10.17 34.49
C ILE A 372 15.30 -9.24 35.48
N GLU A 373 14.51 -9.80 36.39
CA GLU A 373 13.75 -9.06 37.41
C GLU A 373 14.64 -8.59 38.57
N ASP A 374 15.64 -9.39 38.98
CA ASP A 374 16.61 -9.02 40.02
C ASP A 374 17.52 -7.85 39.58
N LEU A 375 17.83 -7.76 38.28
CA LEU A 375 18.63 -6.67 37.70
C LEU A 375 17.97 -5.29 37.78
N GLN A 376 16.64 -5.22 37.94
CA GLN A 376 15.92 -3.95 38.05
C GLN A 376 15.97 -3.38 39.47
N ASN A 377 16.12 -4.26 40.48
CA ASN A 377 16.07 -3.86 41.88
C ASN A 377 17.47 -3.64 42.48
N ASP A 378 18.49 -4.38 42.04
CA ASP A 378 19.85 -4.27 42.57
C ASP A 378 20.69 -3.21 41.83
N THR A 379 20.66 -1.98 42.37
CA THR A 379 21.50 -0.84 41.92
C THR A 379 22.97 -0.99 42.35
N SER A 380 23.39 -2.12 42.95
CA SER A 380 24.75 -2.29 43.51
C SER A 380 25.72 -3.13 42.66
N ALA A 381 25.34 -3.55 41.45
CA ALA A 381 26.26 -4.25 40.54
C ALA A 381 27.26 -3.28 39.89
N SER A 382 28.52 -3.73 39.70
CA SER A 382 29.66 -2.96 39.18
C SER A 382 29.28 -1.98 38.05
N ALA A 383 29.79 -0.74 38.10
CA ALA A 383 29.40 0.36 37.21
C ALA A 383 29.47 0.05 35.70
N GLN A 384 30.32 -0.91 35.28
CA GLN A 384 30.40 -1.39 33.90
C GLN A 384 29.26 -2.36 33.53
N HIS A 385 28.86 -3.25 34.45
CA HIS A 385 27.69 -4.14 34.28
C HIS A 385 26.38 -3.33 34.29
N LEU A 386 26.31 -2.28 35.11
CA LEU A 386 25.18 -1.35 35.16
C LEU A 386 24.98 -0.63 33.82
N LYS A 387 26.05 -0.13 33.18
CA LYS A 387 25.95 0.57 31.89
C LYS A 387 25.41 -0.31 30.76
N ALA A 388 25.89 -1.55 30.66
CA ALA A 388 25.40 -2.50 29.66
C ALA A 388 23.95 -2.95 29.95
N ALA A 389 23.60 -3.15 31.22
CA ALA A 389 22.23 -3.49 31.63
C ALA A 389 21.24 -2.35 31.35
N ILE A 390 21.62 -1.09 31.60
CA ILE A 390 20.78 0.10 31.36
C ILE A 390 20.41 0.25 29.88
N THR A 391 21.31 -0.11 28.94
CA THR A 391 21.03 0.01 27.50
C THR A 391 20.38 -1.24 26.91
N LEU A 392 20.81 -2.44 27.31
CA LEU A 392 20.40 -3.70 26.67
C LEU A 392 19.08 -4.27 27.21
N LEU A 393 18.73 -4.01 28.47
CA LEU A 393 17.48 -4.54 29.05
C LEU A 393 16.23 -3.90 28.43
N PRO A 394 16.16 -2.58 28.20
CA PRO A 394 15.02 -1.98 27.49
C PRO A 394 14.87 -2.54 26.07
N GLU A 395 15.97 -2.70 25.33
CA GLU A 395 15.99 -3.24 23.97
C GLU A 395 15.49 -4.69 23.93
N LEU A 396 15.99 -5.55 24.84
CA LEU A 396 15.49 -6.92 24.97
C LEU A 396 14.01 -6.99 25.30
N ARG A 397 13.53 -6.10 26.19
CA ARG A 397 12.12 -6.05 26.58
C ARG A 397 11.23 -5.62 25.41
N GLU A 398 11.64 -4.62 24.63
CA GLU A 398 10.93 -4.19 23.42
C GLU A 398 10.91 -5.30 22.37
N ARG A 399 12.06 -5.96 22.13
CA ARG A 399 12.13 -7.13 21.24
C ARG A 399 11.20 -8.26 21.69
N LYS A 400 11.18 -8.58 22.99
CA LYS A 400 10.25 -9.60 23.53
C LYS A 400 8.79 -9.18 23.32
N ALA A 401 8.44 -7.91 23.54
CA ALA A 401 7.09 -7.42 23.36
C ALA A 401 6.61 -7.55 21.91
N ILE A 402 7.48 -7.26 20.94
CA ILE A 402 7.21 -7.47 19.50
C ILE A 402 6.99 -8.97 19.20
N LEU A 403 7.84 -9.86 19.72
CA LEU A 403 7.70 -11.30 19.52
C LEU A 403 6.42 -11.85 20.16
N ASP A 404 6.09 -11.44 21.39
CA ASP A 404 4.85 -11.81 22.07
C ASP A 404 3.61 -11.33 21.28
N MET A 405 3.67 -10.12 20.72
CA MET A 405 2.62 -9.60 19.83
C MET A 405 2.42 -10.52 18.63
N HIS A 406 3.47 -10.83 17.87
CA HIS A 406 3.34 -11.70 16.69
C HIS A 406 2.92 -13.13 17.04
N MET A 407 3.30 -13.65 18.20
CA MET A 407 2.83 -14.94 18.70
C MET A 407 1.31 -14.93 18.94
N ASN A 408 0.78 -13.85 19.54
CA ASN A 408 -0.66 -13.68 19.73
C ASN A 408 -1.41 -13.55 18.39
N ILE A 409 -0.83 -12.81 17.44
CA ILE A 409 -1.38 -12.67 16.09
C ILE A 409 -1.42 -14.02 15.39
N ALA A 410 -0.30 -14.77 15.39
CA ALA A 410 -0.21 -16.08 14.77
C ALA A 410 -1.22 -17.07 15.37
N THR A 411 -1.42 -17.04 16.69
CA THR A 411 -2.41 -17.85 17.38
C THR A 411 -3.84 -17.51 16.93
N ALA A 412 -4.16 -16.23 16.83
CA ALA A 412 -5.48 -15.77 16.35
C ALA A 412 -5.72 -16.13 14.87
N LEU A 413 -4.68 -16.01 14.03
CA LEU A 413 -4.73 -16.44 12.64
C LEU A 413 -4.96 -17.94 12.52
N LEU A 414 -4.25 -18.76 13.29
CA LEU A 414 -4.41 -20.22 13.27
C LEU A 414 -5.85 -20.62 13.61
N LYS A 415 -6.44 -19.96 14.61
CA LYS A 415 -7.86 -20.14 14.93
C LYS A 415 -8.75 -19.78 13.73
N GLY A 416 -8.57 -18.60 13.15
CA GLY A 416 -9.37 -18.17 11.99
C GLY A 416 -9.21 -19.06 10.76
N ILE A 417 -7.99 -19.52 10.48
CA ILE A 417 -7.68 -20.47 9.41
C ILE A 417 -8.43 -21.79 9.62
N LYS A 418 -8.39 -22.34 10.84
CA LYS A 418 -9.06 -23.60 11.17
C LYS A 418 -10.59 -23.48 11.12
N ASP A 419 -11.12 -22.43 11.75
CA ASP A 419 -12.56 -22.18 11.85
C ASP A 419 -13.20 -21.99 10.46
N ARG A 420 -12.51 -21.25 9.58
CA ARG A 420 -12.95 -20.97 8.22
C ARG A 420 -12.45 -22.00 7.18
N GLN A 421 -11.59 -22.94 7.57
CA GLN A 421 -10.90 -23.90 6.69
C GLN A 421 -10.21 -23.26 5.48
N LEU A 422 -9.47 -22.16 5.72
CA LEU A 422 -8.86 -21.36 4.64
C LEU A 422 -7.81 -22.12 3.85
N ASP A 423 -7.15 -23.10 4.46
CA ASP A 423 -6.22 -24.03 3.81
C ASP A 423 -6.88 -24.81 2.67
N ASN A 424 -8.10 -25.32 2.90
CA ASN A 424 -8.87 -26.04 1.90
C ASN A 424 -9.32 -25.13 0.76
N PHE A 425 -9.85 -23.95 1.08
CA PHE A 425 -10.29 -22.98 0.07
C PHE A 425 -9.13 -22.52 -0.81
N PHE A 426 -7.99 -22.17 -0.21
CA PHE A 426 -6.77 -21.80 -0.93
C PHE A 426 -6.33 -22.88 -1.92
N GLN A 427 -6.29 -24.15 -1.51
CA GLN A 427 -5.88 -25.26 -2.39
C GLN A 427 -6.86 -25.49 -3.55
N LEU A 428 -8.16 -25.35 -3.29
CA LEU A 428 -9.19 -25.44 -4.32
C LEU A 428 -9.05 -24.31 -5.35
N GLU A 429 -8.75 -23.10 -4.89
CA GLU A 429 -8.54 -21.92 -5.73
C GLU A 429 -7.31 -22.04 -6.65
N GLU A 430 -6.21 -22.62 -6.17
CA GLU A 430 -5.03 -22.87 -7.00
C GLU A 430 -5.33 -23.79 -8.21
N ASN A 431 -6.30 -24.69 -8.05
CA ASN A 431 -6.78 -25.59 -9.11
C ASN A 431 -8.17 -25.21 -9.62
N ILE A 432 -8.60 -23.94 -9.47
CA ILE A 432 -9.99 -23.55 -9.71
C ILE A 432 -10.47 -23.85 -11.14
N THR A 433 -9.59 -23.71 -12.13
CA THR A 433 -9.92 -23.96 -13.55
C THR A 433 -10.13 -25.45 -13.85
N LYS A 434 -9.69 -26.35 -12.98
CA LYS A 434 -9.91 -27.81 -13.09
C LYS A 434 -11.18 -28.26 -12.37
N GLN A 435 -11.77 -27.40 -11.54
CA GLN A 435 -12.95 -27.77 -10.75
C GLN A 435 -14.19 -27.81 -11.62
N THR A 436 -14.92 -28.92 -11.54
CA THR A 436 -16.19 -29.11 -12.24
C THR A 436 -17.35 -28.46 -11.48
N LYS A 437 -18.43 -28.14 -12.21
CA LYS A 437 -19.66 -27.61 -11.61
C LYS A 437 -20.23 -28.50 -10.50
N THR A 438 -20.11 -29.83 -10.64
CA THR A 438 -20.59 -30.79 -9.64
C THR A 438 -19.79 -30.69 -8.35
N GLN A 439 -18.46 -30.64 -8.45
CA GLN A 439 -17.58 -30.50 -7.28
C GLN A 439 -17.83 -29.19 -6.52
N ILE A 440 -17.99 -28.07 -7.24
CA ILE A 440 -18.30 -26.77 -6.61
C ILE A 440 -19.65 -26.82 -5.90
N MET A 441 -20.66 -27.47 -6.48
CA MET A 441 -21.97 -27.62 -5.83
C MET A 441 -21.88 -28.44 -4.55
N GLU A 442 -21.16 -29.57 -4.58
CA GLU A 442 -20.94 -30.42 -3.40
C GLU A 442 -20.25 -29.64 -2.28
N LEU A 443 -19.23 -28.84 -2.59
CA LEU A 443 -18.50 -28.01 -1.63
C LEU A 443 -19.36 -26.92 -0.99
N ILE A 444 -20.29 -26.32 -1.73
CA ILE A 444 -21.19 -25.29 -1.20
C ILE A 444 -22.19 -25.91 -0.20
N VAL A 445 -22.75 -27.06 -0.56
CA VAL A 445 -23.77 -27.75 0.25
C VAL A 445 -23.17 -28.40 1.50
N ASP A 446 -21.90 -28.81 1.46
CA ASP A 446 -21.23 -29.44 2.57
C ASP A 446 -21.13 -28.51 3.80
N SER A 447 -21.85 -28.85 4.87
CA SER A 447 -21.87 -28.09 6.13
C SER A 447 -20.57 -28.18 6.92
N GLU A 448 -19.70 -29.16 6.62
CA GLU A 448 -18.41 -29.32 7.30
C GLU A 448 -17.30 -28.46 6.67
N ARG A 449 -17.57 -27.81 5.52
CA ARG A 449 -16.62 -26.99 4.76
C ARG A 449 -16.61 -25.53 5.22
N GLY A 450 -15.98 -25.29 6.36
CA GLY A 450 -15.79 -23.97 6.96
C GLY A 450 -17.05 -23.40 7.59
N ASN A 451 -16.89 -22.61 8.65
CA ASN A 451 -18.02 -22.04 9.40
C ASN A 451 -18.54 -20.70 8.84
N ASN A 452 -17.87 -20.11 7.86
CA ASN A 452 -18.20 -18.81 7.29
C ASN A 452 -18.78 -18.97 5.88
N PRO A 453 -20.10 -18.73 5.67
CA PRO A 453 -20.73 -18.83 4.36
C PRO A 453 -20.12 -17.92 3.30
N THR A 454 -19.53 -16.79 3.72
CA THR A 454 -18.90 -15.81 2.81
C THR A 454 -17.74 -16.44 2.03
N ASP A 455 -17.00 -17.37 2.63
CA ASP A 455 -15.86 -18.03 1.96
C ASP A 455 -16.33 -18.98 0.85
N LYS A 456 -17.52 -19.58 1.01
CA LYS A 456 -18.18 -20.37 -0.05
C LYS A 456 -18.65 -19.47 -1.21
N LEU A 457 -19.21 -18.30 -0.90
CA LEU A 457 -19.58 -17.30 -1.92
C LEU A 457 -18.35 -16.81 -2.70
N ARG A 458 -17.25 -16.51 -2.00
CA ARG A 458 -15.96 -16.13 -2.62
C ARG A 458 -15.47 -17.20 -3.58
N LEU A 459 -15.40 -18.46 -3.11
CA LEU A 459 -15.00 -19.60 -3.95
C LEU A 459 -15.86 -19.72 -5.20
N PHE A 460 -17.19 -19.61 -5.06
CA PHE A 460 -18.11 -19.67 -6.19
C PHE A 460 -17.86 -18.54 -7.19
N ILE A 461 -17.70 -17.30 -6.73
CA ILE A 461 -17.44 -16.15 -7.61
C ILE A 461 -16.11 -16.33 -8.35
N ILE A 462 -15.05 -16.74 -7.66
CA ILE A 462 -13.74 -16.98 -8.27
C ILE A 462 -13.84 -18.07 -9.35
N TRP A 463 -14.50 -19.17 -9.04
CA TRP A 463 -14.74 -20.23 -10.03
C TRP A 463 -15.57 -19.75 -11.21
N PHE A 464 -16.66 -19.03 -10.95
CA PHE A 464 -17.56 -18.52 -11.97
C PHE A 464 -16.86 -17.55 -12.93
N LEU A 465 -15.98 -16.68 -12.42
CA LEU A 465 -15.16 -15.78 -13.23
C LEU A 465 -14.06 -16.52 -14.01
N SER A 466 -13.57 -17.65 -13.49
CA SER A 466 -12.44 -18.39 -14.07
C SER A 466 -12.82 -19.49 -15.05
N THR A 467 -14.06 -20.00 -14.99
CA THR A 467 -14.49 -21.12 -15.83
C THR A 467 -14.80 -20.68 -17.26
N GLU A 468 -14.35 -21.45 -18.24
CA GLU A 468 -14.70 -21.25 -19.66
C GLU A 468 -16.10 -21.78 -19.99
N SER A 469 -16.65 -22.64 -19.13
CA SER A 469 -17.97 -23.24 -19.32
C SER A 469 -19.07 -22.24 -19.02
N ASP A 470 -20.01 -22.07 -19.96
CA ASP A 470 -21.23 -21.31 -19.72
C ASP A 470 -22.19 -22.09 -18.82
N LEU A 471 -22.84 -21.36 -17.91
CA LEU A 471 -23.87 -21.90 -17.03
C LEU A 471 -25.23 -21.48 -17.56
N SER A 472 -26.15 -22.44 -17.65
CA SER A 472 -27.54 -22.13 -17.94
C SER A 472 -28.16 -21.36 -16.77
N ARG A 473 -29.21 -20.58 -17.06
CA ARG A 473 -29.96 -19.84 -16.04
C ARG A 473 -30.44 -20.75 -14.89
N ALA A 474 -30.89 -21.97 -15.22
CA ALA A 474 -31.33 -22.94 -14.23
C ALA A 474 -30.19 -23.45 -13.32
N GLU A 475 -28.98 -23.61 -13.85
CA GLU A 475 -27.81 -23.99 -13.04
C GLU A 475 -27.40 -22.86 -12.10
N ILE A 476 -27.42 -21.62 -12.57
CA ILE A 476 -27.14 -20.44 -11.74
C ILE A 476 -28.13 -20.35 -10.57
N THR A 477 -29.44 -20.49 -10.83
CA THR A 477 -30.45 -20.48 -9.77
C THR A 477 -30.23 -21.59 -8.74
N ARG A 478 -29.79 -22.78 -9.15
CA ARG A 478 -29.44 -23.85 -8.20
C ARG A 478 -28.26 -23.47 -7.30
N PHE A 479 -27.25 -22.79 -7.84
CA PHE A 479 -26.13 -22.30 -7.02
C PHE A 479 -26.57 -21.19 -6.06
N GLU A 480 -27.45 -20.28 -6.49
CA GLU A 480 -28.03 -19.24 -5.64
C GLU A 480 -28.83 -19.83 -4.47
N GLU A 481 -29.67 -20.85 -4.75
CA GLU A 481 -30.41 -21.60 -3.73
C GLU A 481 -29.47 -22.30 -2.76
N ALA A 482 -28.44 -22.99 -3.26
CA ALA A 482 -27.45 -23.70 -2.44
C ALA A 482 -26.65 -22.74 -1.54
N LEU A 483 -26.22 -21.59 -2.05
CA LEU A 483 -25.51 -20.57 -1.28
C LEU A 483 -26.39 -19.98 -0.18
N THR A 484 -27.67 -19.72 -0.49
CA THR A 484 -28.65 -19.24 0.49
C THR A 484 -28.88 -20.27 1.59
N GLN A 485 -29.03 -21.54 1.23
CA GLN A 485 -29.18 -22.65 2.19
C GLN A 485 -27.91 -22.87 3.03
N ALA A 486 -26.73 -22.61 2.47
CA ALA A 486 -25.46 -22.64 3.18
C ALA A 486 -25.26 -21.47 4.16
N GLY A 487 -26.23 -20.52 4.23
CA GLY A 487 -26.22 -19.41 5.18
C GLY A 487 -25.64 -18.10 4.63
N CYS A 488 -25.45 -17.97 3.32
CA CYS A 488 -25.04 -16.69 2.73
C CYS A 488 -26.21 -15.69 2.83
N ALA A 489 -26.09 -14.71 3.72
CA ALA A 489 -27.16 -13.74 3.98
C ALA A 489 -27.44 -12.81 2.78
N ASP A 490 -26.41 -12.49 2.00
CA ASP A 490 -26.51 -11.62 0.83
C ASP A 490 -25.78 -12.24 -0.37
N ILE A 491 -26.54 -12.53 -1.42
CA ILE A 491 -26.05 -13.05 -2.70
C ILE A 491 -26.26 -12.05 -3.85
N SER A 492 -26.68 -10.82 -3.56
CA SER A 492 -26.95 -9.79 -4.57
C SER A 492 -25.73 -9.51 -5.46
N SER A 493 -24.52 -9.62 -4.90
CA SER A 493 -23.25 -9.51 -5.64
C SER A 493 -23.18 -10.37 -6.90
N LEU A 494 -23.86 -11.52 -6.95
CA LEU A 494 -23.88 -12.42 -8.10
C LEU A 494 -24.52 -11.79 -9.35
N ALA A 495 -25.49 -10.88 -9.19
CA ALA A 495 -26.12 -10.22 -10.32
C ALA A 495 -25.10 -9.38 -11.10
N TYR A 496 -24.33 -8.55 -10.39
CA TYR A 496 -23.31 -7.71 -11.01
C TYR A 496 -22.11 -8.53 -11.52
N VAL A 497 -21.71 -9.58 -10.80
CA VAL A 497 -20.62 -10.50 -11.23
C VAL A 497 -20.93 -11.15 -12.58
N LYS A 498 -22.20 -11.46 -12.89
CA LYS A 498 -22.61 -11.95 -14.23
C LYS A 498 -22.29 -10.93 -15.32
N THR A 499 -22.67 -9.67 -15.11
CA THR A 499 -22.38 -8.57 -16.04
C THR A 499 -20.89 -8.40 -16.26
N VAL A 500 -20.08 -8.42 -15.18
CA VAL A 500 -18.61 -8.33 -15.28
C VAL A 500 -18.04 -9.49 -16.09
N ARG A 501 -18.54 -10.72 -15.89
CA ARG A 501 -18.10 -11.88 -16.65
C ARG A 501 -18.40 -11.73 -18.14
N GLU A 502 -19.61 -11.28 -18.50
CA GLU A 502 -19.99 -11.04 -19.90
C GLU A 502 -19.08 -10.01 -20.58
N VAL A 503 -18.86 -8.87 -19.93
CA VAL A 503 -17.95 -7.80 -20.42
C VAL A 503 -16.52 -8.31 -20.57
N THR A 504 -16.04 -9.09 -19.60
CA THR A 504 -14.68 -9.66 -19.63
C THR A 504 -14.52 -10.63 -20.81
N ARG A 505 -15.50 -11.50 -21.06
CA ARG A 505 -15.46 -12.45 -22.20
C ARG A 505 -15.53 -11.73 -23.54
N MET A 506 -16.40 -10.72 -23.69
CA MET A 506 -16.47 -9.90 -24.91
C MET A 506 -15.12 -9.22 -25.20
N THR A 507 -14.48 -8.67 -24.17
CA THR A 507 -13.17 -8.02 -24.28
C THR A 507 -12.09 -9.03 -24.68
N MET A 508 -12.05 -10.21 -24.06
CA MET A 508 -11.09 -11.27 -24.43
C MET A 508 -11.26 -11.72 -25.88
N MET A 509 -12.49 -11.92 -26.36
CA MET A 509 -12.77 -12.30 -27.75
C MET A 509 -12.33 -11.22 -28.75
N ALA A 510 -12.53 -9.94 -28.42
CA ALA A 510 -12.09 -8.82 -29.25
C ALA A 510 -10.56 -8.71 -29.34
N THR A 511 -9.82 -9.14 -28.30
CA THR A 511 -8.35 -9.15 -28.28
C THR A 511 -7.71 -10.41 -28.88
N SER A 512 -8.49 -11.46 -29.19
CA SER A 512 -7.99 -12.77 -29.61
C SER A 512 -7.87 -12.95 -31.14
N SER A 513 -7.94 -11.89 -31.94
CA SER A 513 -7.69 -11.98 -33.38
C SER A 513 -6.19 -12.17 -33.66
N ASN A 514 -5.83 -13.38 -34.08
CA ASN A 514 -4.54 -13.88 -34.60
C ASN A 514 -3.57 -14.55 -33.62
N SER A 515 -3.85 -15.82 -33.27
CA SER A 515 -2.79 -16.82 -33.11
C SER A 515 -3.32 -18.24 -33.37
N THR A 516 -2.73 -18.92 -34.36
CA THR A 516 -2.90 -20.35 -34.66
C THR A 516 -2.57 -21.23 -33.45
N PRO A 517 -3.32 -22.31 -33.20
CA PRO A 517 -3.07 -23.20 -32.07
C PRO A 517 -1.85 -24.09 -32.35
N GLN A 518 -0.76 -23.89 -31.62
CA GLN A 518 0.40 -24.79 -31.62
C GLN A 518 0.42 -25.61 -30.32
N GLN A 519 0.45 -26.93 -30.49
CA GLN A 519 0.41 -27.95 -29.44
C GLN A 519 1.43 -27.70 -28.32
N GLN A 520 0.95 -27.63 -27.07
CA GLN A 520 1.76 -27.71 -25.87
C GLN A 520 2.15 -29.16 -25.59
N GLN A 521 3.46 -29.43 -25.57
CA GLN A 521 4.02 -30.64 -24.96
C GLN A 521 4.08 -30.47 -23.43
N PRO A 522 3.84 -31.54 -22.66
CA PRO A 522 3.94 -31.51 -21.20
C PRO A 522 5.41 -31.55 -20.77
N SER A 523 5.88 -30.49 -20.10
CA SER A 523 7.20 -30.48 -19.45
C SER A 523 7.13 -31.16 -18.09
N SER A 524 7.70 -32.36 -18.01
CA SER A 524 7.92 -33.16 -16.81
C SER A 524 9.09 -32.64 -15.97
N ASP A 525 8.87 -32.63 -14.65
CA ASP A 525 9.82 -32.99 -13.57
C ASP A 525 11.14 -32.21 -13.41
N LEU A 526 11.12 -31.25 -12.47
CA LEU A 526 12.33 -30.61 -11.91
C LEU A 526 12.25 -30.35 -10.38
N PHE A 527 11.45 -31.14 -9.65
CA PHE A 527 11.30 -31.04 -8.18
C PHE A 527 11.64 -32.34 -7.44
N ARG A 528 12.88 -32.83 -7.57
CA ARG A 528 13.39 -34.02 -6.85
C ARG A 528 14.54 -33.72 -5.87
N GLY A 529 14.63 -32.48 -5.35
CA GLY A 529 15.84 -31.98 -4.69
C GLY A 529 15.78 -31.63 -3.19
N PHE A 530 14.67 -31.80 -2.47
CA PHE A 530 14.56 -31.29 -1.08
C PHE A 530 14.09 -32.31 -0.02
N SER A 531 14.35 -33.60 -0.21
CA SER A 531 13.89 -34.67 0.71
C SER A 531 14.95 -35.18 1.69
N SER A 532 15.70 -34.29 2.36
CA SER A 532 16.46 -34.69 3.55
C SER A 532 16.70 -33.48 4.45
N LEU A 533 16.41 -33.64 5.76
CA LEU A 533 16.60 -32.72 6.90
C LEU A 533 15.32 -32.28 7.63
N SER A 534 14.40 -33.21 7.96
CA SER A 534 13.28 -32.91 8.87
C SER A 534 13.00 -34.02 9.89
N ASN A 535 14.02 -34.44 10.65
CA ASN A 535 13.86 -35.36 11.79
C ASN A 535 14.29 -34.72 13.14
N ARG A 536 14.30 -33.39 13.27
CA ARG A 536 14.67 -32.72 14.53
C ARG A 536 13.71 -31.62 15.00
N LEU A 537 12.59 -31.42 14.29
CA LEU A 537 11.59 -30.40 14.62
C LEU A 537 10.49 -30.93 15.56
N THR A 538 10.20 -32.22 15.52
CA THR A 538 9.10 -32.86 16.27
C THR A 538 9.33 -32.90 17.79
N ASP A 539 10.57 -32.94 18.26
CA ASP A 539 10.84 -33.14 19.70
C ASP A 539 10.84 -31.87 20.56
N ARG A 540 10.89 -30.66 19.97
CA ARG A 540 11.00 -29.41 20.76
C ARG A 540 9.71 -28.60 20.86
N ILE A 541 8.75 -28.85 19.99
CA ILE A 541 7.44 -28.16 20.00
C ILE A 541 6.45 -28.83 20.97
N ALA A 542 6.68 -30.09 21.35
CA ALA A 542 5.87 -30.83 22.31
C ALA A 542 6.00 -30.33 23.78
N ALA A 543 7.01 -29.51 24.09
CA ALA A 543 7.31 -29.10 25.48
C ALA A 543 6.65 -27.76 25.90
N GLY A 544 6.03 -27.03 24.99
CA GLY A 544 5.19 -25.87 25.28
C GLY A 544 3.72 -26.21 25.12
N ALA A 545 2.83 -25.61 25.92
CA ALA A 545 1.40 -25.91 26.04
C ALA A 545 0.53 -25.77 24.76
N LEU A 546 1.12 -25.81 23.57
CA LEU A 546 0.48 -25.68 22.25
C LEU A 546 0.85 -26.82 21.27
N GLY A 547 1.66 -27.81 21.68
CA GLY A 547 2.35 -28.72 20.74
C GLY A 547 1.54 -29.82 20.06
N ALA A 548 0.40 -30.27 20.61
CA ALA A 548 -0.29 -31.46 20.08
C ALA A 548 -1.22 -31.19 18.88
N ASN A 549 -1.72 -29.96 18.72
CA ASN A 549 -2.66 -29.59 17.65
C ASN A 549 -2.00 -28.87 16.46
N PHE A 550 -0.69 -28.59 16.53
CA PHE A 550 0.05 -27.81 15.53
C PHE A 550 0.79 -28.70 14.52
N ASP A 551 1.27 -29.87 14.96
CA ASP A 551 2.11 -30.77 14.17
C ASP A 551 1.35 -31.48 13.02
N SER A 552 0.03 -31.72 13.19
CA SER A 552 -0.81 -32.30 12.13
C SER A 552 -1.18 -31.31 11.02
N LEU A 553 -1.15 -30.00 11.31
CA LEU A 553 -1.44 -28.96 10.33
C LEU A 553 -0.19 -28.63 9.50
N ILE A 554 1.00 -28.57 10.10
CA ILE A 554 2.23 -28.21 9.38
C ILE A 554 2.76 -29.32 8.48
N SER A 555 2.58 -30.59 8.86
CA SER A 555 3.07 -31.73 8.06
C SER A 555 2.32 -31.91 6.74
N GLY A 556 1.05 -31.50 6.66
CA GLY A 556 0.31 -31.41 5.38
C GLY A 556 0.73 -30.20 4.54
N VAL A 557 1.10 -29.09 5.18
CA VAL A 557 1.18 -27.75 4.58
C VAL A 557 2.47 -27.46 3.77
N LYS A 558 3.54 -28.28 3.89
CA LYS A 558 4.76 -28.09 3.06
C LYS A 558 4.54 -28.33 1.56
N ASN A 559 3.45 -29.00 1.17
CA ASN A 559 3.02 -29.14 -0.22
C ASN A 559 2.12 -27.98 -0.72
N PHE A 560 1.84 -26.98 0.13
CA PHE A 560 0.94 -25.85 -0.16
C PHE A 560 1.69 -24.53 -0.38
N LEU A 561 2.99 -24.59 -0.67
CA LEU A 561 3.69 -23.40 -1.14
C LEU A 561 2.99 -22.91 -2.42
N PRO A 562 2.55 -21.64 -2.50
CA PRO A 562 1.87 -21.11 -3.66
C PRO A 562 2.71 -21.41 -4.91
N VAL A 563 2.08 -21.96 -5.95
CA VAL A 563 2.76 -21.96 -7.25
C VAL A 563 2.87 -20.49 -7.61
N ASN A 564 4.09 -19.96 -7.72
CA ASN A 564 4.33 -18.56 -8.05
C ASN A 564 3.66 -18.23 -9.40
N LYS A 565 2.42 -17.76 -9.33
CA LYS A 565 1.58 -17.43 -10.47
C LYS A 565 1.39 -15.93 -10.49
N ASP A 566 1.85 -15.32 -11.57
CA ASP A 566 1.68 -13.89 -11.76
C ASP A 566 0.21 -13.56 -12.03
N LEU A 567 -0.34 -12.69 -11.17
CA LEU A 567 -1.67 -12.11 -11.30
C LEU A 567 -1.77 -11.24 -12.56
N THR A 568 -3.00 -10.93 -12.98
CA THR A 568 -3.23 -10.12 -14.19
C THR A 568 -2.51 -8.78 -14.12
N LEU A 569 -2.54 -8.12 -12.96
CA LEU A 569 -1.86 -6.84 -12.73
C LEU A 569 -0.34 -6.96 -12.86
N THR A 570 0.24 -8.04 -12.35
CA THR A 570 1.68 -8.32 -12.45
C THR A 570 2.10 -8.56 -13.89
N LYS A 571 1.29 -9.30 -14.66
CA LYS A 571 1.53 -9.49 -16.11
C LYS A 571 1.43 -8.20 -16.91
N ILE A 572 0.47 -7.33 -16.59
CA ILE A 572 0.38 -5.99 -17.18
C ILE A 572 1.64 -5.19 -16.87
N THR A 573 2.07 -5.20 -15.60
CA THR A 573 3.27 -4.50 -15.14
C THR A 573 4.53 -5.01 -15.84
N GLU A 574 4.71 -6.33 -15.91
CA GLU A 574 5.80 -6.99 -16.62
C GLU A 574 5.83 -6.57 -18.09
N SER A 575 4.70 -6.64 -18.80
CA SER A 575 4.64 -6.29 -20.23
C SER A 575 4.99 -4.84 -20.54
N ILE A 576 4.79 -3.93 -19.57
CA ILE A 576 5.10 -2.50 -19.72
C ILE A 576 6.54 -2.21 -19.29
N MET A 577 6.98 -2.75 -18.14
CA MET A 577 8.31 -2.49 -17.58
C MET A 577 9.41 -3.27 -18.27
N ASP A 578 9.14 -4.50 -18.69
CA ASP A 578 10.08 -5.38 -19.37
C ASP A 578 9.44 -6.10 -20.56
N PRO A 579 9.13 -5.37 -21.66
CA PRO A 579 8.50 -5.96 -22.83
C PRO A 579 9.32 -7.08 -23.51
N ALA A 580 10.61 -7.19 -23.19
CA ALA A 580 11.51 -8.17 -23.80
C ALA A 580 11.41 -9.56 -23.15
N SER A 581 11.11 -9.64 -21.85
CA SER A 581 10.90 -10.90 -21.13
C SER A 581 9.42 -11.30 -21.02
N ALA A 582 8.51 -10.35 -21.24
CA ALA A 582 7.08 -10.57 -21.13
C ALA A 582 6.55 -11.60 -22.13
N SER A 583 5.63 -12.44 -21.67
CA SER A 583 4.93 -13.39 -22.54
C SER A 583 4.05 -12.70 -23.59
N SER A 584 3.82 -13.35 -24.74
CA SER A 584 2.96 -12.80 -25.81
C SER A 584 1.55 -12.46 -25.33
N SER A 585 0.99 -13.24 -24.39
CA SER A 585 -0.33 -12.97 -23.81
C SER A 585 -0.33 -11.75 -22.89
N ALA A 586 0.76 -11.50 -22.17
CA ALA A 586 0.93 -10.28 -21.38
C ALA A 586 1.09 -9.04 -22.28
N ILE A 587 1.86 -9.16 -23.36
CA ILE A 587 2.04 -8.08 -24.36
C ILE A 587 0.70 -7.73 -25.04
N ALA A 588 -0.10 -8.74 -25.41
CA ALA A 588 -1.41 -8.52 -26.04
C ALA A 588 -2.36 -7.70 -25.15
N LYS A 589 -2.27 -7.84 -23.82
CA LYS A 589 -3.08 -7.08 -22.86
C LYS A 589 -2.75 -5.58 -22.86
N THR A 590 -1.52 -5.20 -23.18
CA THR A 590 -1.04 -3.81 -23.05
C THR A 590 -0.73 -3.12 -24.37
N GLU A 591 -0.90 -3.82 -25.49
CA GLU A 591 -0.68 -3.27 -26.83
C GLU A 591 -1.59 -2.07 -27.14
N SER A 592 -2.83 -2.12 -26.66
CA SER A 592 -3.82 -1.05 -26.87
C SER A 592 -3.74 0.09 -25.85
N TYR A 593 -2.86 -0.01 -24.84
CA TYR A 593 -2.78 0.99 -23.76
C TYR A 593 -2.32 2.33 -24.30
N LEU A 594 -3.03 3.38 -23.89
CA LEU A 594 -2.69 4.77 -24.18
C LEU A 594 -1.33 5.14 -23.58
N TYR A 595 -0.69 6.13 -24.20
CA TYR A 595 0.61 6.65 -23.80
C TYR A 595 0.52 8.17 -23.66
N PHE A 596 0.80 8.68 -22.47
CA PHE A 596 0.92 10.11 -22.20
C PHE A 596 2.32 10.42 -21.67
N ASP A 597 2.96 11.41 -22.28
CA ASP A 597 4.24 11.96 -21.79
C ASP A 597 4.08 13.44 -21.42
N PRO A 598 3.90 13.77 -20.12
CA PRO A 598 3.74 15.15 -19.67
C PRO A 598 4.93 16.07 -19.98
N ARG A 599 6.14 15.52 -20.20
CA ARG A 599 7.35 16.32 -20.52
C ARG A 599 7.54 16.57 -22.01
N SER A 600 6.81 15.86 -22.88
CA SER A 600 7.02 15.88 -24.32
C SER A 600 6.77 17.27 -24.93
N ALA A 601 7.68 17.69 -25.82
CA ALA A 601 7.65 19.00 -26.47
C ALA A 601 6.66 19.10 -27.63
N SER A 602 6.31 17.98 -28.26
CA SER A 602 5.46 17.95 -29.46
C SER A 602 3.99 18.30 -29.20
N ALA A 603 3.62 18.57 -27.94
CA ALA A 603 2.34 19.15 -27.54
C ALA A 603 2.41 20.67 -27.29
N ARG A 604 3.58 21.33 -27.47
CA ARG A 604 3.80 22.78 -27.22
C ARG A 604 3.24 23.71 -28.32
N GLY A 605 2.39 23.21 -29.21
CA GLY A 605 1.92 23.94 -30.42
C GLY A 605 0.56 24.62 -30.33
N ALA A 606 -0.11 24.65 -29.17
CA ALA A 606 -1.48 25.17 -29.04
C ALA A 606 -1.62 26.28 -27.98
N ILE A 607 -0.75 27.29 -28.02
CA ILE A 607 -1.05 28.59 -27.41
C ILE A 607 -1.60 29.48 -28.53
N PRO A 608 -2.88 29.85 -28.55
CA PRO A 608 -3.33 30.89 -29.48
C PRO A 608 -2.66 32.22 -29.07
N PRO A 609 -2.01 32.95 -29.98
CA PRO A 609 -1.49 34.27 -29.64
C PRO A 609 -2.66 35.21 -29.34
N SER A 610 -2.59 35.86 -28.19
CA SER A 610 -3.46 36.96 -27.82
C SER A 610 -3.30 38.12 -28.81
N SER A 611 -4.42 38.50 -29.44
CA SER A 611 -4.70 39.78 -30.11
C SER A 611 -3.78 40.22 -31.25
N ALA A 612 -4.22 39.99 -32.49
CA ALA A 612 -3.98 40.91 -33.61
C ALA A 612 -5.20 40.95 -34.56
N SER A 613 -5.71 42.16 -34.72
CA SER A 613 -6.76 42.68 -35.60
C SER A 613 -6.92 42.09 -37.02
N ARG A 614 -8.18 41.78 -37.36
CA ARG A 614 -8.98 42.33 -38.49
C ARG A 614 -8.30 42.43 -39.87
N HIS A 615 -8.63 41.51 -40.79
CA HIS A 615 -9.12 41.89 -42.13
C HIS A 615 -9.90 40.76 -42.83
N GLN A 616 -11.02 41.16 -43.43
CA GLN A 616 -11.96 40.43 -44.30
C GLN A 616 -11.29 39.93 -45.60
N GLN A 617 -11.69 38.74 -46.13
CA GLN A 617 -12.64 38.60 -47.26
C GLN A 617 -12.59 37.20 -47.95
N SER A 618 -13.77 36.56 -48.04
CA SER A 618 -14.31 35.69 -49.11
C SER A 618 -13.69 34.31 -49.46
N GLY A 619 -14.51 33.24 -49.37
CA GLY A 619 -14.38 32.03 -50.19
C GLY A 619 -15.08 30.77 -49.63
N SER A 620 -16.24 30.44 -50.17
CA SER A 620 -17.17 29.34 -49.89
C SER A 620 -16.64 27.89 -49.96
N ASN A 621 -17.01 27.01 -49.00
CA ASN A 621 -17.82 25.79 -49.18
C ASN A 621 -17.96 24.95 -47.88
N ILE A 622 -19.15 24.37 -47.68
CA ILE A 622 -19.69 23.57 -46.54
C ILE A 622 -19.74 22.06 -47.00
N PRO A 623 -20.10 20.99 -46.23
CA PRO A 623 -20.16 20.66 -44.78
C PRO A 623 -19.47 19.33 -44.36
N GLY A 624 -19.27 19.12 -43.05
CA GLY A 624 -19.47 17.78 -42.44
C GLY A 624 -18.32 17.24 -41.58
N GLY A 625 -18.40 17.43 -40.26
CA GLY A 625 -17.53 16.78 -39.27
C GLY A 625 -17.68 17.41 -37.88
N LEU A 626 -18.50 16.80 -37.02
CA LEU A 626 -18.71 17.23 -35.64
C LEU A 626 -17.51 16.82 -34.75
N GLY A 627 -16.90 17.81 -34.08
CA GLY A 627 -16.28 17.64 -32.76
C GLY A 627 -14.80 17.24 -32.69
N GLY A 628 -13.90 17.95 -33.37
CA GLY A 628 -12.45 17.80 -33.15
C GLY A 628 -11.99 18.48 -31.85
N GLY A 629 -11.49 17.69 -30.90
CA GLY A 629 -10.87 18.18 -29.66
C GLY A 629 -9.62 19.03 -29.91
N THR A 630 -9.29 19.88 -28.94
CA THR A 630 -8.15 20.81 -28.94
C THR A 630 -6.82 20.14 -29.37
N PRO A 631 -6.02 20.76 -30.26
CA PRO A 631 -4.74 20.18 -30.68
C PRO A 631 -3.74 20.19 -29.51
N GLY A 632 -3.11 19.04 -29.20
CA GLY A 632 -2.00 18.96 -28.24
C GLY A 632 -2.27 18.17 -26.95
N THR A 633 -3.51 17.78 -26.66
CA THR A 633 -3.88 16.94 -25.49
C THR A 633 -4.13 15.47 -25.85
N SER A 634 -3.94 15.07 -27.11
CA SER A 634 -4.24 13.72 -27.59
C SER A 634 -3.13 12.72 -27.24
N ALA A 635 -3.49 11.60 -26.62
CA ALA A 635 -2.61 10.46 -26.43
C ALA A 635 -1.97 10.03 -27.76
N SER A 636 -0.68 9.70 -27.75
CA SER A 636 -0.05 9.13 -28.95
C SER A 636 -0.42 7.64 -29.05
N PHE A 637 -0.93 7.22 -30.20
CA PHE A 637 -1.22 5.82 -30.48
C PHE A 637 0.08 5.09 -30.86
N GLY A 638 0.42 3.99 -30.17
CA GLY A 638 1.46 3.06 -30.59
C GLY A 638 2.80 3.10 -29.83
N GLN A 639 3.13 1.92 -29.29
CA GLN A 639 4.45 1.29 -29.08
C GLN A 639 5.70 2.20 -29.02
N ARG A 640 5.90 2.96 -27.95
CA ARG A 640 7.28 3.10 -27.43
C ARG A 640 7.50 1.96 -26.44
N ARG A 641 7.94 0.81 -26.95
CA ARG A 641 8.41 -0.34 -26.16
C ARG A 641 9.73 0.05 -25.49
N GLN A 642 9.62 0.82 -24.43
CA GLN A 642 10.74 1.22 -23.59
C GLN A 642 10.66 0.41 -22.30
N GLY A 643 11.80 -0.13 -21.85
CA GLY A 643 11.89 -0.75 -20.53
C GLY A 643 11.94 0.31 -19.43
N PHE A 644 11.31 0.00 -18.29
CA PHE A 644 11.28 0.87 -17.11
C PHE A 644 11.87 0.15 -15.90
N ASN A 645 12.68 0.87 -15.13
CA ASN A 645 13.24 0.34 -13.88
C ASN A 645 12.34 0.66 -12.66
N GLU A 646 11.43 1.61 -12.81
CA GLU A 646 10.53 2.04 -11.74
C GLU A 646 9.12 2.20 -12.28
N ALA A 647 8.14 1.68 -11.56
CA ALA A 647 6.73 1.89 -11.87
C ALA A 647 5.92 2.29 -10.65
N ILE A 648 4.91 3.11 -10.88
CA ILE A 648 3.78 3.32 -10.00
C ILE A 648 2.63 2.55 -10.63
N VAL A 649 2.09 1.55 -9.95
CA VAL A 649 0.95 0.75 -10.42
C VAL A 649 -0.26 1.14 -9.58
N PHE A 650 -1.30 1.65 -10.22
CA PHE A 650 -2.47 2.16 -9.52
C PHE A 650 -3.77 1.54 -10.02
N THR A 651 -4.50 0.89 -9.11
CA THR A 651 -5.81 0.27 -9.38
C THR A 651 -6.96 1.19 -8.99
N VAL A 652 -7.78 1.56 -9.97
CA VAL A 652 -8.97 2.39 -9.80
C VAL A 652 -10.13 1.51 -9.36
N GLY A 653 -10.66 1.76 -8.16
CA GLY A 653 -11.77 0.99 -7.60
C GLY A 653 -11.36 -0.10 -6.60
N GLY A 654 -10.09 -0.14 -6.19
CA GLY A 654 -9.67 -0.91 -5.02
C GLY A 654 -8.45 -1.80 -5.27
N GLY A 655 -7.69 -2.01 -4.19
CA GLY A 655 -6.50 -2.84 -4.19
C GLY A 655 -6.54 -3.92 -3.12
N SER A 656 -5.70 -4.93 -3.30
CA SER A 656 -5.54 -6.03 -2.35
C SER A 656 -4.08 -6.25 -1.95
N MET A 657 -3.89 -6.82 -0.76
CA MET A 657 -2.55 -7.19 -0.27
C MET A 657 -1.91 -8.31 -1.12
N ASP A 658 -2.72 -9.09 -1.82
CA ASP A 658 -2.25 -10.13 -2.74
C ASP A 658 -1.63 -9.55 -4.00
N GLU A 659 -2.24 -8.50 -4.57
CA GLU A 659 -1.65 -7.77 -5.69
C GLU A 659 -0.33 -7.12 -5.28
N TYR A 660 -0.28 -6.50 -4.09
CA TYR A 660 0.96 -5.95 -3.55
C TYR A 660 2.05 -7.02 -3.42
N GLY A 661 1.76 -8.12 -2.71
CA GLY A 661 2.69 -9.22 -2.50
C GLY A 661 3.19 -9.81 -3.83
N ASN A 662 2.29 -10.08 -4.77
CA ASN A 662 2.64 -10.65 -6.08
C ASN A 662 3.53 -9.72 -6.92
N LEU A 663 3.31 -8.40 -6.86
CA LEU A 663 4.18 -7.41 -7.50
C LEU A 663 5.57 -7.37 -6.85
N GLN A 664 5.66 -7.40 -5.51
CA GLN A 664 6.94 -7.42 -4.80
C GLN A 664 7.71 -8.72 -5.06
N ASP A 665 7.02 -9.86 -5.13
CA ASP A 665 7.61 -11.14 -5.50
C ASP A 665 8.18 -11.10 -6.93
N TRP A 666 7.44 -10.54 -7.89
CA TRP A 666 7.95 -10.35 -9.26
C TRP A 666 9.17 -9.42 -9.30
N VAL A 667 9.16 -8.33 -8.54
CA VAL A 667 10.31 -7.41 -8.42
C VAL A 667 11.52 -8.13 -7.83
N SER A 668 11.36 -8.95 -6.80
CA SER A 668 12.48 -9.69 -6.19
C SER A 668 13.09 -10.68 -7.18
N ARG A 669 12.25 -11.49 -7.86
CA ARG A 669 12.67 -12.48 -8.86
C ARG A 669 13.38 -11.85 -10.06
N THR A 670 12.92 -10.69 -10.52
CA THR A 670 13.45 -10.05 -11.74
C THR A 670 14.50 -8.97 -11.48
N GLY A 671 14.58 -8.44 -10.26
CA GLY A 671 15.50 -7.38 -9.85
C GLY A 671 16.89 -7.85 -9.41
N GLY A 672 17.22 -9.13 -9.59
CA GLY A 672 18.50 -9.72 -9.19
C GLY A 672 18.66 -9.93 -7.68
N GLN A 673 17.57 -9.85 -6.92
CA GLN A 673 17.56 -10.12 -5.48
C GLN A 673 17.08 -11.55 -5.29
N ALA A 674 18.00 -12.51 -5.17
CA ALA A 674 17.66 -13.84 -4.67
C ALA A 674 16.85 -13.67 -3.36
N PRO A 675 15.77 -14.44 -3.15
CA PRO A 675 14.96 -14.33 -1.94
C PRO A 675 15.88 -14.50 -0.74
N GLY A 676 15.86 -13.50 0.15
CA GLY A 676 16.75 -13.40 1.29
C GLY A 676 16.45 -14.47 2.33
N GLY A 677 16.93 -15.69 2.11
CA GLY A 677 17.36 -16.56 3.20
C GLY A 677 18.66 -15.97 3.74
N SER A 678 18.64 -15.43 4.95
CA SER A 678 19.85 -15.06 5.67
C SER A 678 20.63 -16.34 6.00
N SER A 679 21.47 -16.81 5.08
CA SER A 679 22.42 -17.87 5.38
C SER A 679 23.48 -17.31 6.32
N SER A 680 23.44 -17.75 7.57
CA SER A 680 24.54 -17.72 8.51
C SER A 680 25.82 -18.27 7.86
N GLY A 681 26.83 -17.42 7.72
CA GLY A 681 28.16 -17.78 7.23
C GLY A 681 29.24 -17.13 8.09
N VAL A 682 29.88 -17.97 8.90
CA VAL A 682 30.94 -17.66 9.85
C VAL A 682 32.17 -17.07 9.15
N ALA A 683 32.83 -16.12 9.82
CA ALA A 683 34.07 -15.48 9.38
C ALA A 683 35.25 -16.44 9.21
N GLY A 684 36.08 -16.21 8.17
CA GLY A 684 37.46 -16.71 8.12
C GLY A 684 38.04 -16.84 6.70
N GLY A 685 38.99 -15.95 6.34
CA GLY A 685 39.90 -16.18 5.21
C GLY A 685 40.26 -14.94 4.40
N VAL A 686 41.47 -14.41 4.63
CA VAL A 686 42.11 -13.37 3.81
C VAL A 686 42.54 -13.98 2.47
N GLY A 687 42.01 -13.47 1.36
CA GLY A 687 42.39 -13.88 0.01
C GLY A 687 42.12 -12.76 -0.99
N ILE A 688 43.21 -12.18 -1.53
CA ILE A 688 43.20 -11.13 -2.55
C ILE A 688 42.65 -11.72 -3.86
N GLY A 689 41.50 -11.21 -4.33
CA GLY A 689 40.85 -11.62 -5.57
C GLY A 689 40.35 -10.41 -6.35
N ILE A 690 40.74 -10.36 -7.62
CA ILE A 690 40.54 -9.31 -8.64
C ILE A 690 39.07 -8.88 -8.75
N PRO A 691 38.74 -7.58 -9.01
CA PRO A 691 37.35 -7.17 -9.15
C PRO A 691 36.77 -7.69 -10.47
N ASP A 692 35.79 -8.59 -10.36
CA ASP A 692 34.95 -8.99 -11.48
C ASP A 692 34.08 -7.80 -11.93
N THR A 693 34.07 -7.55 -13.24
CA THR A 693 33.46 -6.39 -13.91
C THR A 693 32.16 -6.82 -14.61
N SER A 694 31.32 -7.60 -13.92
CA SER A 694 29.97 -7.91 -14.39
C SER A 694 28.99 -6.85 -13.88
N GLY A 695 28.50 -6.01 -14.81
CA GLY A 695 27.58 -4.90 -14.54
C GLY A 695 26.30 -5.36 -13.85
N GLY A 696 26.05 -4.85 -12.64
CA GLY A 696 24.81 -5.11 -11.90
C GLY A 696 23.59 -4.64 -12.70
N LEU A 697 22.67 -5.57 -12.98
CA LEU A 697 21.36 -5.27 -13.56
C LEU A 697 20.69 -4.15 -12.76
N PRO A 698 20.01 -3.18 -13.42
CA PRO A 698 19.31 -2.13 -12.72
C PRO A 698 18.19 -2.73 -11.84
N LYS A 699 18.27 -2.51 -10.53
CA LYS A 699 17.27 -2.98 -9.57
C LYS A 699 15.90 -2.36 -9.90
N ARG A 700 14.91 -3.23 -10.18
CA ARG A 700 13.52 -2.81 -10.42
C ARG A 700 12.86 -2.37 -9.11
N ARG A 701 11.90 -1.46 -9.21
CA ARG A 701 11.05 -1.02 -8.10
C ARG A 701 9.62 -0.82 -8.57
N VAL A 702 8.66 -1.31 -7.80
CA VAL A 702 7.24 -1.09 -8.04
C VAL A 702 6.62 -0.50 -6.79
N VAL A 703 6.04 0.69 -6.94
CA VAL A 703 5.17 1.32 -5.95
C VAL A 703 3.73 0.99 -6.35
N TYR A 704 3.02 0.27 -5.50
CA TYR A 704 1.63 -0.10 -5.76
C TYR A 704 0.69 0.79 -4.94
N GLY A 705 -0.43 1.18 -5.54
CA GLY A 705 -1.48 1.83 -4.79
C GLY A 705 -2.85 1.66 -5.40
N SER A 706 -3.85 2.13 -4.68
CA SER A 706 -5.25 2.01 -5.09
C SER A 706 -6.09 3.13 -4.49
N THR A 707 -7.35 3.22 -4.91
CA THR A 707 -8.32 4.13 -4.29
C THR A 707 -8.59 3.78 -2.83
N GLU A 708 -8.66 2.48 -2.53
CA GLU A 708 -8.79 1.93 -1.18
C GLU A 708 -8.24 0.51 -1.09
N LEU A 709 -7.63 0.14 0.04
CA LEU A 709 -7.27 -1.26 0.32
C LEU A 709 -8.45 -1.98 0.96
N LEU A 710 -8.93 -3.05 0.33
CA LEU A 710 -10.16 -3.74 0.75
C LEU A 710 -9.88 -5.21 1.04
N ASN A 711 -10.44 -5.72 2.15
CA ASN A 711 -10.57 -7.16 2.33
C ASN A 711 -11.78 -7.67 1.53
N ALA A 712 -11.84 -8.99 1.33
CA ALA A 712 -12.89 -9.61 0.52
C ALA A 712 -14.31 -9.33 1.04
N GLY A 713 -14.49 -9.29 2.38
CA GLY A 713 -15.79 -9.00 2.99
C GLY A 713 -16.27 -7.58 2.68
N ASP A 714 -15.38 -6.60 2.83
CA ASP A 714 -15.65 -5.19 2.50
C ASP A 714 -15.93 -5.02 1.01
N PHE A 715 -15.16 -5.67 0.12
CA PHE A 715 -15.39 -5.58 -1.32
C PHE A 715 -16.71 -6.24 -1.76
N LEU A 716 -17.09 -7.37 -1.13
CA LEU A 716 -18.39 -8.00 -1.39
C LEU A 716 -19.54 -7.08 -0.96
N THR A 717 -19.48 -6.55 0.26
CA THR A 717 -20.59 -5.82 0.88
C THR A 717 -20.73 -4.38 0.38
N GLU A 718 -19.63 -3.61 0.36
CA GLU A 718 -19.64 -2.17 0.05
C GLU A 718 -19.54 -1.87 -1.44
N ALA A 719 -19.16 -2.86 -2.26
CA ALA A 719 -19.01 -2.69 -3.70
C ALA A 719 -19.92 -3.62 -4.50
N LEU A 720 -19.66 -4.93 -4.49
CA LEU A 720 -20.35 -5.86 -5.40
C LEU A 720 -21.83 -6.04 -5.09
N SER A 721 -22.21 -6.20 -3.82
CA SER A 721 -23.60 -6.36 -3.41
C SER A 721 -24.45 -5.14 -3.75
N ARG A 722 -23.92 -3.93 -3.51
CA ARG A 722 -24.61 -2.68 -3.86
C ARG A 722 -24.86 -2.57 -5.36
N LEU A 723 -23.86 -2.86 -6.19
CA LEU A 723 -24.04 -2.89 -7.65
C LEU A 723 -24.99 -4.00 -8.09
N GLY A 724 -24.97 -5.14 -7.41
CA GLY A 724 -25.87 -6.26 -7.65
C GLY A 724 -27.33 -5.95 -7.37
N GLN A 725 -27.60 -5.11 -6.36
CA GLN A 725 -28.95 -4.62 -6.06
C GLN A 725 -29.49 -3.64 -7.11
N GLU A 726 -28.62 -3.04 -7.93
CA GLU A 726 -28.97 -2.13 -9.03
C GLU A 726 -29.16 -2.86 -10.37
N SER A 727 -28.70 -4.11 -10.47
CA SER A 727 -28.59 -4.89 -11.71
C SER A 727 -29.86 -5.63 -12.11
#